data_AF-A0A8G0KWB3-F1
#
_entry.id   AF-A0A8G0KWB3-F1
#
_cell.length_a   1.000
_cell.length_b   1.000
_cell.length_c   1.000
_cell.angle_alpha   90.00
_cell.angle_beta   90.00
_cell.angle_gamma   90.00
#
_symmetry.space_group_name_H-M   'P 1'
#
loop_
_entity.id
_entity.type
_entity.pdbx_description
1 polymer ?
#
loop_
_entity_poly.entity_id
_entity_poly.type
_entity_poly.pdbx_seq_one_letter_code
_entity_poly.pdbx_strand_id
1 'polypeptide(L)'
;MMEEEVKNDKVEQLVFLVQKRVGKPMSVNVTQAIIESFGIREIDVQNDYGFSSISNLSQIVYKKILERYSNKIPLEKSNIMSIKLTKEDIKDFFKDYLIGIFYVFPIFFQVFCVVVFGYSLWVYSDFNILQSTSVVIGVITSLVLTGGVVTVISKQISFYWNHKNNKMVFQTTVYLIKFGLKLLFFVNAVFVLLSFLLEFFAFQMAILSGIYSLFIGSMLLMIAPLYVFKERIIIPVVIIVGSAFSLGLKVFTPLYIYFTHWIGLGFVVLILWLYLVRFFKKHNAYDPSYTVKDVKREFVVYNNYVYFFYGMLFFLYVFLDRIIAWSVHEKERFLYFIFFEKDYEIGMDIALLTYLLVAGVFEFGIVRFAKLLDRLQSEVTLSSIQNYGKGFIDNYLGNFLLLLITSGVAFIIELFILYSPHGYDAFFEIKLNSINRQVCIIGSLGYFFFSCSVLNVLHFFTLGQPQIPLKSILYSFVINLVFGLFFSRFFSYDLSVVGFLVGNVFFMLFTSYHLYKFFKKWIIIIMRHFKLIMLFLCFSLNSHSKIKFLVCYGKFDVTKVSGYDLLIVESAHFTYNEVSYLKRNNKKVVAYISLGEINEDARDYKLLRSVVSEKNTDWNSYYLDIGSSKIQKVLKSRIQNIFYMGYDGLFLDNIDNFTEHGVQYNLQDDLVAFVRAIKKEYPNKVLVQNAGLDLVKLLHGQVDYVLIESIYTDYDFKEKRYLIRNNESFSERLGNLKKAMNKYKIKPLLLEYAVDETQIKQIRKRIKTENITYSISEISLQKIKD
;
A
#
# COMPACT_ATOMS: atom_id res chain seq x y z
N MET A 1 -40.57 -27.20 13.11
CA MET A 1 -40.88 -26.20 12.06
C MET A 1 -40.51 -24.79 12.47
N MET A 2 -41.10 -24.20 13.51
CA MET A 2 -40.84 -22.79 13.89
C MET A 2 -39.38 -22.51 14.33
N GLU A 3 -38.70 -23.44 15.02
CA GLU A 3 -37.28 -23.28 15.38
C GLU A 3 -36.29 -23.47 14.22
N GLU A 4 -36.62 -24.31 13.23
CA GLU A 4 -35.77 -24.52 12.05
C GLU A 4 -35.83 -23.32 11.10
N GLU A 5 -37.00 -22.68 10.95
CA GLU A 5 -37.14 -21.44 10.18
C GLU A 5 -36.32 -20.29 10.78
N VAL A 6 -36.33 -20.13 12.12
CA VAL A 6 -35.55 -19.09 12.81
C VAL A 6 -34.04 -19.32 12.67
N LYS A 7 -33.57 -20.58 12.73
CA LYS A 7 -32.15 -20.91 12.54
C LYS A 7 -31.70 -20.68 11.09
N ASN A 8 -32.54 -21.00 10.11
CA ASN A 8 -32.24 -20.76 8.70
C ASN A 8 -32.15 -19.24 8.39
N ASP A 9 -33.01 -18.42 9.02
CA ASP A 9 -32.98 -16.97 8.87
C ASP A 9 -31.71 -16.34 9.47
N LYS A 10 -31.27 -16.82 10.65
CA LYS A 10 -29.98 -16.40 11.25
C LYS A 10 -28.78 -16.75 10.35
N VAL A 11 -28.78 -17.91 9.69
CA VAL A 11 -27.71 -18.29 8.74
C VAL A 11 -27.73 -17.38 7.51
N GLU A 12 -28.89 -17.03 6.98
CA GLU A 12 -29.02 -16.09 5.85
C GLU A 12 -28.56 -14.66 6.23
N GLN A 13 -28.85 -14.21 7.45
CA GLN A 13 -28.32 -12.95 7.98
C GLN A 13 -26.79 -13.00 8.09
N LEU A 14 -26.22 -14.11 8.56
CA LEU A 14 -24.78 -14.28 8.65
C LEU A 14 -24.12 -14.31 7.26
N VAL A 15 -24.73 -14.99 6.28
CA VAL A 15 -24.31 -14.96 4.87
C VAL A 15 -24.26 -13.52 4.34
N PHE A 16 -25.29 -12.72 4.62
CA PHE A 16 -25.32 -11.31 4.24
C PHE A 16 -24.23 -10.48 4.94
N LEU A 17 -24.00 -10.69 6.24
CA LEU A 17 -22.97 -9.97 7.00
C LEU A 17 -21.56 -10.28 6.51
N VAL A 18 -21.25 -11.56 6.27
CA VAL A 18 -19.97 -11.99 5.69
C VAL A 18 -19.80 -11.37 4.29
N GLN A 19 -20.82 -11.46 3.44
CA GLN A 19 -20.80 -10.89 2.10
C GLN A 19 -20.61 -9.36 2.12
N LYS A 20 -21.27 -8.66 3.05
CA LYS A 20 -21.11 -7.20 3.23
C LYS A 20 -19.70 -6.82 3.67
N ARG A 21 -19.02 -7.68 4.44
CA ARG A 21 -17.69 -7.39 4.98
C ARG A 21 -16.55 -7.69 4.01
N VAL A 22 -16.63 -8.79 3.25
CA VAL A 22 -15.53 -9.25 2.39
C VAL A 22 -15.92 -9.53 0.93
N GLY A 23 -17.19 -9.32 0.53
CA GLY A 23 -17.65 -9.64 -0.82
C GLY A 23 -17.65 -11.14 -1.07
N LYS A 24 -16.86 -11.60 -2.06
CA LYS A 24 -16.64 -13.02 -2.35
C LYS A 24 -15.47 -13.53 -1.51
N PRO A 25 -15.70 -14.37 -0.47
CA PRO A 25 -14.61 -14.96 0.30
C PRO A 25 -13.73 -15.85 -0.60
N MET A 26 -12.42 -15.79 -0.40
CA MET A 26 -11.43 -16.53 -1.19
C MET A 26 -11.31 -18.01 -0.78
N SER A 27 -11.69 -18.35 0.45
CA SER A 27 -11.68 -19.71 0.97
C SER A 27 -12.63 -19.86 2.17
N VAL A 28 -12.86 -21.11 2.57
CA VAL A 28 -13.60 -21.45 3.80
C VAL A 28 -12.90 -20.84 5.03
N ASN A 29 -11.57 -20.88 5.11
CA ASN A 29 -10.81 -20.34 6.25
C ASN A 29 -10.98 -18.82 6.41
N VAL A 30 -11.11 -18.08 5.29
CA VAL A 30 -11.41 -16.64 5.33
C VAL A 30 -12.83 -16.42 5.87
N THR A 31 -13.79 -17.26 5.46
CA THR A 31 -15.16 -17.21 5.97
C THR A 31 -15.19 -17.50 7.47
N GLN A 32 -14.44 -18.50 7.92
CA GLN A 32 -14.31 -18.87 9.32
C GLN A 32 -13.75 -17.71 10.17
N ALA A 33 -12.62 -17.13 9.76
CA ALA A 33 -12.00 -16.01 10.47
C ALA A 33 -12.93 -14.78 10.55
N ILE A 34 -13.75 -14.54 9.54
CA ILE A 34 -14.72 -13.44 9.55
C ILE A 34 -15.89 -13.73 10.51
N ILE A 35 -16.39 -14.97 10.53
CA ILE A 35 -17.43 -15.39 11.49
C ILE A 35 -16.90 -15.22 12.93
N GLU A 36 -15.68 -15.67 13.21
CA GLU A 36 -14.99 -15.45 14.49
C GLU A 36 -14.85 -13.95 14.81
N SER A 37 -14.54 -13.12 13.81
CA SER A 37 -14.40 -11.66 13.97
C SER A 37 -15.70 -10.93 14.31
N PHE A 38 -16.87 -11.56 14.09
CA PHE A 38 -18.16 -11.05 14.55
C PHE A 38 -18.44 -11.38 16.02
N GLY A 39 -17.51 -12.03 16.71
CA GLY A 39 -17.65 -12.41 18.11
C GLY A 39 -18.45 -13.69 18.33
N ILE A 40 -18.73 -14.45 17.25
CA ILE A 40 -19.41 -15.74 17.33
C ILE A 40 -18.38 -16.78 17.80
N ARG A 41 -18.65 -17.44 18.93
CA ARG A 41 -17.76 -18.45 19.52
C ARG A 41 -18.30 -19.85 19.23
N GLU A 42 -17.44 -20.86 19.38
CA GLU A 42 -17.78 -22.27 19.12
C GLU A 42 -19.04 -22.74 19.85
N ILE A 43 -19.26 -22.25 21.08
CA ILE A 43 -20.41 -22.60 21.91
C ILE A 43 -21.72 -21.95 21.43
N ASP A 44 -21.63 -20.81 20.74
CA ASP A 44 -22.78 -20.07 20.24
C ASP A 44 -23.31 -20.72 18.94
N VAL A 45 -22.44 -21.35 18.15
CA VAL A 45 -22.78 -21.94 16.84
C VAL A 45 -23.86 -23.02 16.92
N GLN A 46 -23.76 -23.91 17.92
CA GLN A 46 -24.73 -24.99 18.09
C GLN A 46 -26.11 -24.46 18.50
N ASN A 47 -26.14 -23.43 19.37
CA ASN A 47 -27.38 -22.86 19.90
C ASN A 47 -28.07 -21.93 18.89
N ASP A 48 -27.31 -21.03 18.27
CA ASP A 48 -27.85 -19.97 17.41
C ASP A 48 -28.02 -20.37 15.95
N TYR A 49 -27.18 -21.28 15.45
CA TYR A 49 -27.14 -21.64 14.02
C TYR A 49 -27.37 -23.12 13.76
N GLY A 50 -27.34 -23.98 14.79
CA GLY A 50 -27.60 -25.42 14.67
C GLY A 50 -26.46 -26.22 14.04
N PHE A 51 -25.23 -25.71 14.05
CA PHE A 51 -24.05 -26.40 13.52
C PHE A 51 -23.06 -26.79 14.63
N SER A 52 -22.35 -27.89 14.44
CA SER A 52 -21.45 -28.47 15.45
C SER A 52 -20.12 -27.73 15.65
N SER A 53 -19.75 -26.82 14.75
CA SER A 53 -18.53 -26.00 14.84
C SER A 53 -18.61 -24.79 13.91
N ILE A 54 -17.82 -23.74 14.19
CA ILE A 54 -17.62 -22.59 13.29
C ILE A 54 -17.08 -23.10 11.94
N SER A 55 -16.22 -24.11 11.92
CA SER A 55 -15.74 -24.73 10.66
C SER A 55 -16.92 -25.23 9.81
N ASN A 56 -17.87 -25.96 10.38
CA ASN A 56 -19.03 -26.45 9.62
C ASN A 56 -19.96 -25.32 9.18
N LEU A 57 -20.23 -24.35 10.05
CA LEU A 57 -21.01 -23.16 9.70
C LEU A 57 -20.33 -22.38 8.56
N SER A 58 -19.01 -22.21 8.61
CA SER A 58 -18.24 -21.48 7.60
C SER A 58 -18.26 -22.15 6.22
N GLN A 59 -18.28 -23.48 6.15
CA GLN A 59 -18.43 -24.21 4.89
C GLN A 59 -19.79 -23.95 4.23
N ILE A 60 -20.87 -23.96 5.03
CA ILE A 60 -22.23 -23.68 4.55
C ILE A 60 -22.38 -22.22 4.13
N VAL A 61 -21.89 -21.27 4.93
CA VAL A 61 -21.91 -19.85 4.60
C VAL A 61 -21.09 -19.58 3.32
N TYR A 62 -19.89 -20.17 3.22
CA TYR A 62 -19.05 -20.07 2.03
C TYR A 62 -19.76 -20.62 0.79
N LYS A 63 -20.39 -21.79 0.90
CA LYS A 63 -21.14 -22.41 -0.20
C LYS A 63 -22.33 -21.56 -0.64
N LYS A 64 -23.15 -21.06 0.29
CA LYS A 64 -24.30 -20.18 -0.01
C LYS A 64 -23.85 -18.87 -0.67
N ILE A 65 -22.73 -18.29 -0.25
CA ILE A 65 -22.15 -17.12 -0.92
C ILE A 65 -21.71 -17.49 -2.34
N LEU A 66 -21.02 -18.61 -2.54
CA LEU A 66 -20.61 -19.08 -3.87
C LEU A 66 -21.80 -19.36 -4.80
N GLU A 67 -22.87 -19.97 -4.30
CA GLU A 67 -24.10 -20.22 -5.07
C GLU A 67 -24.79 -18.91 -5.48
N ARG A 68 -24.80 -17.89 -4.60
CA ARG A 68 -25.27 -16.54 -4.98
C ARG A 68 -24.41 -15.90 -6.07
N TYR A 69 -23.11 -16.20 -6.10
CA TYR A 69 -22.20 -15.78 -7.16
C TYR A 69 -22.29 -16.64 -8.43
N SER A 70 -22.68 -17.92 -8.36
CA SER A 70 -22.88 -18.76 -9.55
C SER A 70 -24.24 -18.51 -10.22
N ASN A 71 -25.26 -18.13 -9.45
CA ASN A 71 -26.61 -17.86 -9.94
C ASN A 71 -26.82 -16.42 -10.44
N LYS A 72 -25.79 -15.56 -10.33
CA LYS A 72 -25.74 -14.29 -11.05
C LYS A 72 -24.68 -14.37 -12.14
N ILE A 73 -25.19 -14.41 -13.39
CA ILE A 73 -24.54 -14.19 -14.68
C ILE A 73 -24.08 -15.49 -15.37
N PRO A 74 -24.75 -15.93 -16.46
CA PRO A 74 -24.11 -16.80 -17.43
C PRO A 74 -22.82 -16.12 -17.89
N LEU A 75 -21.72 -16.88 -18.00
CA LEU A 75 -20.56 -16.47 -18.79
C LEU A 75 -21.01 -16.27 -20.25
N GLU A 76 -21.67 -15.15 -20.53
CA GLU A 76 -21.49 -14.53 -21.81
C GLU A 76 -20.00 -14.26 -21.91
N LYS A 77 -19.38 -14.84 -22.94
CA LYS A 77 -18.27 -14.19 -23.64
C LYS A 77 -18.76 -12.84 -24.19
N SER A 78 -19.27 -11.95 -23.33
CA SER A 78 -19.56 -10.58 -23.71
C SER A 78 -18.20 -9.93 -23.82
N ASN A 79 -17.77 -9.66 -25.05
CA ASN A 79 -16.72 -8.73 -25.42
C ASN A 79 -16.18 -7.92 -24.23
N ILE A 80 -15.16 -8.43 -23.54
CA ILE A 80 -14.45 -7.73 -22.45
C ILE A 80 -13.78 -6.44 -22.96
N MET A 81 -13.87 -6.18 -24.28
CA MET A 81 -13.01 -5.30 -25.03
C MET A 81 -13.77 -4.32 -25.93
N SER A 82 -15.11 -4.35 -25.98
CA SER A 82 -15.86 -3.26 -26.63
C SER A 82 -16.42 -2.34 -25.56
N ILE A 83 -15.73 -1.23 -25.38
CA ILE A 83 -16.29 -0.02 -24.75
C ILE A 83 -17.35 0.53 -25.72
N LYS A 84 -18.48 -0.17 -25.90
CA LYS A 84 -19.67 0.46 -26.47
C LYS A 84 -20.24 1.33 -25.37
N LEU A 85 -20.27 2.65 -25.60
CA LEU A 85 -20.99 3.59 -24.72
C LEU A 85 -22.39 3.05 -24.47
N THR A 86 -22.68 2.72 -23.22
CA THR A 86 -24.02 2.35 -22.80
C THR A 86 -24.88 3.62 -22.64
N LYS A 87 -26.21 3.47 -22.63
CA LYS A 87 -27.11 4.59 -22.31
C LYS A 87 -26.85 5.15 -20.91
N GLU A 88 -26.40 4.32 -19.98
CA GLU A 88 -26.00 4.73 -18.63
C GLU A 88 -24.71 5.58 -18.66
N ASP A 89 -23.72 5.24 -19.50
CA ASP A 89 -22.50 6.04 -19.65
C ASP A 89 -22.81 7.45 -20.18
N ILE A 90 -23.80 7.59 -21.07
CA ILE A 90 -24.25 8.89 -21.59
C ILE A 90 -24.90 9.72 -20.47
N LYS A 91 -25.74 9.09 -19.64
CA LYS A 91 -26.38 9.76 -18.50
C LYS A 91 -25.36 10.21 -17.46
N ASP A 92 -24.40 9.34 -17.13
CA ASP A 92 -23.29 9.64 -16.22
C ASP A 92 -22.42 10.77 -16.80
N PHE A 93 -22.15 10.76 -18.11
CA PHE A 93 -21.45 11.85 -18.79
C PHE A 93 -22.14 13.19 -18.58
N PHE A 94 -23.44 13.33 -18.90
CA PHE A 94 -24.12 14.62 -18.72
C PHE A 94 -24.11 15.09 -17.27
N LYS A 95 -24.30 14.17 -16.32
CA LYS A 95 -24.26 14.48 -14.89
C LYS A 95 -22.89 15.01 -14.47
N ASP A 96 -21.82 14.28 -14.77
CA ASP A 96 -20.47 14.63 -14.34
C ASP A 96 -19.95 15.86 -15.11
N TYR A 97 -20.35 16.01 -16.38
CA TYR A 97 -20.04 17.18 -17.20
C TYR A 97 -20.66 18.47 -16.61
N LEU A 98 -21.93 18.43 -16.22
CA LEU A 98 -22.59 19.57 -15.57
C LEU A 98 -21.94 19.91 -14.23
N ILE A 99 -21.54 18.90 -13.44
CA ILE A 99 -20.79 19.11 -12.20
C ILE A 99 -19.46 19.80 -12.49
N GLY A 100 -18.74 19.40 -13.55
CA GLY A 100 -17.48 20.03 -13.93
C GLY A 100 -17.64 21.48 -14.41
N ILE A 101 -18.66 21.78 -15.21
CA ILE A 101 -19.00 23.18 -15.60
C ILE A 101 -19.34 24.01 -14.36
N PHE A 102 -20.07 23.44 -13.41
CA PHE A 102 -20.46 24.15 -12.19
C PHE A 102 -19.25 24.62 -11.36
N TYR A 103 -18.10 23.93 -11.44
CA TYR A 103 -16.86 24.42 -10.80
C TYR A 103 -16.34 25.72 -11.38
N VAL A 104 -16.58 25.93 -12.67
CA VAL A 104 -16.08 27.09 -13.41
C VAL A 104 -17.12 28.23 -13.42
N PHE A 105 -18.36 27.92 -13.02
CA PHE A 105 -19.46 28.88 -12.94
C PHE A 105 -19.12 30.21 -12.25
N PRO A 106 -18.36 30.26 -11.13
CA PRO A 106 -17.93 31.53 -10.55
C PRO A 106 -17.25 32.49 -11.54
N ILE A 107 -16.42 31.97 -12.44
CA ILE A 107 -15.72 32.76 -13.45
C ILE A 107 -16.71 33.27 -14.50
N PHE A 108 -17.57 32.39 -15.02
CA PHE A 108 -18.63 32.78 -15.95
C PHE A 108 -19.54 33.86 -15.37
N PHE A 109 -19.87 33.74 -14.08
CA PHE A 109 -20.69 34.73 -13.40
C PHE A 109 -19.97 36.09 -13.27
N GLN A 110 -18.66 36.11 -13.02
CA GLN A 110 -17.91 37.38 -13.04
C GLN A 110 -17.87 38.01 -14.42
N VAL A 111 -17.66 37.22 -15.49
CA VAL A 111 -17.71 37.72 -16.87
C VAL A 111 -19.10 38.29 -17.18
N PHE A 112 -20.16 37.59 -16.80
CA PHE A 112 -21.54 38.07 -16.92
C PHE A 112 -21.73 39.41 -16.19
N CYS A 113 -21.20 39.56 -14.98
CA CYS A 113 -21.29 40.82 -14.24
C CYS A 113 -20.58 41.97 -14.96
N VAL A 114 -19.39 41.73 -15.54
CA VAL A 114 -18.68 42.74 -16.34
C VAL A 114 -19.52 43.14 -17.56
N VAL A 115 -20.09 42.18 -18.30
CA VAL A 115 -20.90 42.44 -19.50
C VAL A 115 -22.17 43.25 -19.17
N VAL A 116 -22.87 42.89 -18.10
CA VAL A 116 -24.19 43.47 -17.79
C VAL A 116 -24.09 44.76 -16.98
N PHE A 117 -23.16 44.83 -16.03
CA PHE A 117 -23.07 45.94 -15.07
C PHE A 117 -21.82 46.82 -15.26
N GLY A 118 -20.91 46.46 -16.17
CA GLY A 118 -19.58 47.08 -16.26
C GLY A 118 -18.72 46.85 -15.01
N TYR A 119 -19.14 45.96 -14.11
CA TYR A 119 -18.59 45.82 -12.76
C TYR A 119 -18.70 44.38 -12.27
N SER A 120 -17.63 43.86 -11.66
CA SER A 120 -17.59 42.55 -11.03
C SER A 120 -16.95 42.62 -9.65
N LEU A 121 -16.66 41.47 -9.03
CA LEU A 121 -16.07 41.45 -7.70
C LEU A 121 -14.65 42.05 -7.65
N TRP A 122 -13.95 42.10 -8.80
CA TRP A 122 -12.60 42.65 -8.89
C TRP A 122 -12.27 43.35 -10.22
N VAL A 123 -13.19 43.41 -11.20
CA VAL A 123 -13.00 44.06 -12.50
C VAL A 123 -14.00 45.20 -12.66
N TYR A 124 -13.55 46.32 -13.22
CA TYR A 124 -14.39 47.46 -13.58
C TYR A 124 -14.06 47.91 -15.00
N SER A 125 -15.09 48.16 -15.83
CA SER A 125 -14.94 48.46 -17.26
C SER A 125 -14.19 49.77 -17.52
N ASP A 126 -14.34 50.76 -16.64
CA ASP A 126 -13.83 52.12 -16.88
C ASP A 126 -12.44 52.33 -16.26
N PHE A 127 -11.78 51.27 -15.80
CA PHE A 127 -10.39 51.35 -15.38
C PHE A 127 -9.47 51.66 -16.55
N ASN A 128 -8.54 52.61 -16.33
CA ASN A 128 -7.48 52.86 -17.29
C ASN A 128 -6.46 51.70 -17.31
N ILE A 129 -5.55 51.73 -18.28
CA ILE A 129 -4.59 50.63 -18.50
C ILE A 129 -3.69 50.40 -17.27
N LEU A 130 -3.26 51.45 -16.56
CA LEU A 130 -2.43 51.31 -15.35
C LEU A 130 -3.20 50.66 -14.20
N GLN A 131 -4.46 51.04 -14.02
CA GLN A 131 -5.34 50.48 -13.00
C GLN A 131 -5.61 49.00 -13.29
N SER A 132 -5.94 48.67 -14.54
CA SER A 132 -6.14 47.29 -15.00
C SER A 132 -4.86 46.45 -14.86
N THR A 133 -3.70 47.01 -15.21
CA THR A 133 -2.39 46.37 -15.00
C THR A 133 -2.20 45.96 -13.54
N SER A 134 -2.51 46.86 -12.60
CA SER A 134 -2.33 46.61 -11.17
C SER A 134 -3.27 45.51 -10.66
N VAL A 135 -4.54 45.54 -11.07
CA VAL A 135 -5.52 44.51 -10.70
C VAL A 135 -5.09 43.15 -11.23
N VAL A 136 -4.76 43.04 -12.52
CA VAL A 136 -4.46 41.75 -13.13
C VAL A 136 -3.13 41.18 -12.62
N ILE A 137 -2.11 42.00 -12.38
CA ILE A 137 -0.89 41.54 -11.68
C ILE A 137 -1.26 40.99 -10.30
N GLY A 138 -2.12 41.68 -9.54
CA GLY A 138 -2.62 41.18 -8.25
C GLY A 138 -3.31 39.80 -8.37
N VAL A 139 -4.15 39.62 -9.38
CA VAL A 139 -4.81 38.34 -9.70
C VAL A 139 -3.77 37.25 -10.00
N ILE A 140 -2.84 37.51 -10.93
CA ILE A 140 -1.79 36.54 -11.32
C ILE A 140 -0.94 36.15 -10.11
N THR A 141 -0.44 37.14 -9.35
CA THR A 141 0.35 36.89 -8.15
C THR A 141 -0.43 36.07 -7.12
N SER A 142 -1.73 36.33 -6.94
CA SER A 142 -2.56 35.53 -6.03
C SER A 142 -2.70 34.07 -6.46
N LEU A 143 -2.95 33.83 -7.76
CA LEU A 143 -3.13 32.48 -8.32
C LEU A 143 -1.82 31.69 -8.25
N VAL A 144 -0.70 32.30 -8.61
CA VAL A 144 0.63 31.65 -8.54
C VAL A 144 0.99 31.27 -7.10
N LEU A 145 0.88 32.22 -6.16
CA LEU A 145 1.28 31.99 -4.77
C LEU A 145 0.37 31.01 -4.04
N THR A 146 -0.95 31.06 -4.29
CA THR A 146 -1.89 30.16 -3.64
C THR A 146 -1.99 28.81 -4.34
N GLY A 147 -1.72 28.71 -5.64
CA GLY A 147 -1.88 27.49 -6.42
C GLY A 147 -1.14 26.29 -5.84
N GLY A 148 0.08 26.49 -5.33
CA GLY A 148 0.82 25.45 -4.63
C GLY A 148 0.12 24.99 -3.35
N VAL A 149 -0.31 25.93 -2.50
CA VAL A 149 -1.00 25.62 -1.24
C VAL A 149 -2.35 24.95 -1.49
N VAL A 150 -3.12 25.46 -2.46
CA VAL A 150 -4.43 24.91 -2.88
C VAL A 150 -4.27 23.46 -3.35
N THR A 151 -3.23 23.16 -4.13
CA THR A 151 -2.97 21.78 -4.59
C THR A 151 -2.62 20.85 -3.42
N VAL A 152 -1.82 21.34 -2.46
CA VAL A 152 -1.51 20.58 -1.23
C VAL A 152 -2.75 20.37 -0.35
N ILE A 153 -3.61 21.39 -0.22
CA ILE A 153 -4.90 21.29 0.47
C ILE A 153 -5.72 20.16 -0.15
N SER A 154 -5.89 20.18 -1.47
CA SER A 154 -6.65 19.16 -2.20
C SER A 154 -6.10 17.75 -1.99
N LYS A 155 -4.78 17.57 -1.92
CA LYS A 155 -4.17 16.24 -1.71
C LYS A 155 -4.19 15.77 -0.25
N GLN A 156 -3.67 16.59 0.66
CA GLN A 156 -3.44 16.21 2.05
C GLN A 156 -4.73 16.16 2.86
N ILE A 157 -5.66 17.10 2.64
CA ILE A 157 -6.93 17.11 3.36
C ILE A 157 -7.83 15.98 2.85
N SER A 158 -7.83 15.71 1.54
CA SER A 158 -8.56 14.53 1.00
C SER A 158 -8.07 13.23 1.62
N PHE A 159 -6.77 13.09 1.87
CA PHE A 159 -6.21 11.92 2.57
C PHE A 159 -6.84 11.77 3.97
N TYR A 160 -6.81 12.78 4.81
CA TYR A 160 -7.36 12.69 6.16
C TYR A 160 -8.89 12.58 6.19
N TRP A 161 -9.57 13.26 5.26
CA TRP A 161 -11.02 13.22 5.11
C TRP A 161 -11.51 11.81 4.75
N ASN A 162 -10.86 11.17 3.77
CA ASN A 162 -11.21 9.81 3.36
C ASN A 162 -10.91 8.76 4.44
N HIS A 163 -9.94 9.04 5.33
CA HIS A 163 -9.64 8.19 6.51
C HIS A 163 -10.49 8.54 7.74
N LYS A 164 -11.48 9.43 7.61
CA LYS A 164 -12.38 9.85 8.71
C LYS A 164 -11.64 10.42 9.93
N ASN A 165 -10.46 11.00 9.74
CA ASN A 165 -9.69 11.62 10.83
C ASN A 165 -10.03 13.12 10.94
N ASN A 166 -11.18 13.41 11.56
CA ASN A 166 -11.73 14.77 11.67
C ASN A 166 -10.77 15.75 12.34
N LYS A 167 -10.03 15.31 13.38
CA LYS A 167 -9.04 16.14 14.07
C LYS A 167 -7.92 16.57 13.11
N MET A 168 -7.32 15.62 12.40
CA MET A 168 -6.25 15.94 11.44
C MET A 168 -6.75 16.77 10.26
N VAL A 169 -8.00 16.59 9.82
CA VAL A 169 -8.63 17.44 8.79
C VAL A 169 -8.65 18.90 9.24
N PHE A 170 -9.16 19.19 10.45
CA PHE A 170 -9.20 20.56 10.98
C PHE A 170 -7.80 21.14 11.15
N GLN A 171 -6.91 20.44 11.85
CA GLN A 171 -5.55 20.91 12.15
C GLN A 171 -4.74 21.19 10.89
N THR A 172 -4.79 20.29 9.90
CA THR A 172 -4.06 20.45 8.64
C THR A 172 -4.65 21.58 7.80
N THR A 173 -5.98 21.74 7.79
CA THR A 173 -6.64 22.85 7.06
C THR A 173 -6.23 24.20 7.62
N VAL A 174 -6.32 24.39 8.94
CA VAL A 174 -5.93 25.64 9.60
C VAL A 174 -4.44 25.93 9.39
N TYR A 175 -3.58 24.90 9.47
CA TYR A 175 -2.16 25.04 9.20
C TYR A 175 -1.87 25.54 7.78
N LEU A 176 -2.43 24.88 6.77
CA LEU A 176 -2.17 25.21 5.35
C LEU A 176 -2.72 26.59 4.98
N ILE A 177 -3.90 26.97 5.48
CA ILE A 177 -4.46 28.32 5.26
C ILE A 177 -3.55 29.37 5.91
N LYS A 178 -3.13 29.18 7.17
CA LYS A 178 -2.21 30.12 7.84
C LYS A 178 -0.86 30.21 7.11
N PHE A 179 -0.34 29.09 6.62
CA PHE A 179 0.88 29.07 5.81
C PHE A 179 0.71 29.87 4.51
N GLY A 180 -0.38 29.64 3.77
CA GLY A 180 -0.68 30.38 2.54
C GLY A 180 -0.85 31.88 2.77
N LEU A 181 -1.55 32.29 3.84
CA LEU A 181 -1.70 33.70 4.19
C LEU A 181 -0.37 34.37 4.54
N LYS A 182 0.50 33.67 5.28
CA LYS A 182 1.86 34.16 5.59
C LYS A 182 2.71 34.29 4.32
N LEU A 183 2.63 33.31 3.42
CA LEU A 183 3.33 33.33 2.14
C LEU A 183 2.86 34.52 1.29
N LEU A 184 1.55 34.73 1.17
CA LEU A 184 0.98 35.88 0.46
C LEU A 184 1.46 37.21 1.05
N PHE A 185 1.38 37.38 2.37
CA PHE A 185 1.83 38.62 3.01
C PHE A 185 3.33 38.86 2.79
N PHE A 186 4.16 37.84 3.02
CA PHE A 186 5.61 37.96 2.86
C PHE A 186 6.00 38.31 1.42
N VAL A 187 5.49 37.59 0.42
CA VAL A 187 5.87 37.83 -0.97
C VAL A 187 5.34 39.18 -1.47
N ASN A 188 4.12 39.57 -1.11
CA ASN A 188 3.61 40.89 -1.47
C ASN A 188 4.38 42.03 -0.79
N ALA A 189 4.80 41.86 0.47
CA ALA A 189 5.64 42.85 1.15
C ALA A 189 7.02 42.98 0.48
N VAL A 190 7.64 41.85 0.09
CA VAL A 190 8.90 41.85 -0.67
C VAL A 190 8.71 42.48 -2.04
N PHE A 191 7.61 42.19 -2.74
CA PHE A 191 7.31 42.79 -4.04
C PHE A 191 7.21 44.32 -3.93
N VAL A 192 6.41 44.83 -2.99
CA VAL A 192 6.28 46.28 -2.75
C VAL A 192 7.62 46.92 -2.37
N LEU A 193 8.41 46.26 -1.51
CA LEU A 193 9.73 46.74 -1.11
C LEU A 193 10.70 46.81 -2.29
N LEU A 194 10.75 45.77 -3.12
CA LEU A 194 11.61 45.75 -4.30
C LEU A 194 11.15 46.79 -5.32
N SER A 195 9.85 46.98 -5.53
CA SER A 195 9.32 48.02 -6.40
C SER A 195 9.71 49.42 -5.91
N PHE A 196 9.76 49.64 -4.60
CA PHE A 196 10.25 50.89 -4.01
C PHE A 196 11.77 51.08 -4.21
N LEU A 197 12.57 50.02 -4.02
CA LEU A 197 14.03 50.12 -4.07
C LEU A 197 14.62 50.17 -5.48
N LEU A 198 13.98 49.49 -6.43
CA LEU A 198 14.51 49.26 -7.78
C LEU A 198 13.72 50.01 -8.87
N GLU A 199 12.64 50.71 -8.50
CA GLU A 199 11.78 51.52 -9.37
C GLU A 199 11.25 50.81 -10.65
N PHE A 200 11.32 49.47 -10.75
CA PHE A 200 10.86 48.72 -11.92
C PHE A 200 9.33 48.69 -12.07
N PHE A 201 8.59 49.07 -11.02
CA PHE A 201 7.14 49.13 -10.98
C PHE A 201 6.70 50.26 -10.05
N ALA A 202 5.73 51.09 -10.46
CA ALA A 202 5.32 52.23 -9.65
C ALA A 202 4.85 51.81 -8.26
N PHE A 203 5.33 52.50 -7.22
CA PHE A 203 5.07 52.14 -5.83
C PHE A 203 3.56 52.05 -5.50
N GLN A 204 2.76 53.01 -5.99
CA GLN A 204 1.30 53.01 -5.79
C GLN A 204 0.63 51.81 -6.48
N MET A 205 1.09 51.45 -7.68
CA MET A 205 0.60 50.27 -8.40
C MET A 205 1.02 49.00 -7.66
N ALA A 206 2.25 48.92 -7.14
CA ALA A 206 2.73 47.78 -6.38
C ALA A 206 1.87 47.51 -5.15
N ILE A 207 1.53 48.56 -4.40
CA ILE A 207 0.61 48.47 -3.25
C ILE A 207 -0.76 47.97 -3.70
N LEU A 208 -1.32 48.55 -4.76
CA LEU A 208 -2.62 48.18 -5.28
C LEU A 208 -2.67 46.70 -5.68
N SER A 209 -1.69 46.25 -6.48
CA SER A 209 -1.53 44.84 -6.85
C SER A 209 -1.41 43.94 -5.62
N GLY A 210 -0.64 44.37 -4.61
CA GLY A 210 -0.46 43.62 -3.37
C GLY A 210 -1.75 43.45 -2.57
N ILE A 211 -2.59 44.49 -2.50
CA ILE A 211 -3.88 44.43 -1.80
C ILE A 211 -4.85 43.48 -2.53
N TYR A 212 -4.98 43.59 -3.85
CA TYR A 212 -5.78 42.65 -4.63
C TYR A 212 -5.25 41.21 -4.49
N SER A 213 -3.93 41.03 -4.52
CA SER A 213 -3.31 39.73 -4.34
C SER A 213 -3.66 39.09 -2.99
N LEU A 214 -3.64 39.88 -1.91
CA LEU A 214 -4.00 39.44 -0.57
C LEU A 214 -5.46 39.03 -0.47
N PHE A 215 -6.40 39.83 -0.97
CA PHE A 215 -7.83 39.53 -0.88
C PHE A 215 -8.23 38.33 -1.73
N ILE A 216 -7.83 38.31 -3.01
CA ILE A 216 -8.15 37.21 -3.93
C ILE A 216 -7.44 35.93 -3.49
N GLY A 217 -6.17 36.02 -3.07
CA GLY A 217 -5.44 34.87 -2.56
C GLY A 217 -6.07 34.30 -1.28
N SER A 218 -6.50 35.16 -0.36
CA SER A 218 -7.23 34.72 0.85
C SER A 218 -8.53 34.01 0.49
N MET A 219 -9.29 34.54 -0.47
CA MET A 219 -10.51 33.90 -0.97
C MET A 219 -10.24 32.51 -1.53
N LEU A 220 -9.22 32.36 -2.39
CA LEU A 220 -8.85 31.08 -3.00
C LEU A 220 -8.43 30.04 -1.95
N LEU A 221 -7.66 30.44 -0.93
CA LEU A 221 -7.25 29.57 0.17
C LEU A 221 -8.45 29.07 1.00
N MET A 222 -9.47 29.90 1.19
CA MET A 222 -10.69 29.52 1.92
C MET A 222 -11.63 28.64 1.08
N ILE A 223 -11.64 28.82 -0.25
CA ILE A 223 -12.41 27.98 -1.16
C ILE A 223 -11.85 26.55 -1.25
N ALA A 224 -10.53 26.39 -1.24
CA ALA A 224 -9.87 25.12 -1.53
C ALA A 224 -10.35 23.91 -0.67
N PRO A 225 -10.54 24.04 0.67
CA PRO A 225 -11.07 22.94 1.48
C PRO A 225 -12.52 22.56 1.14
N LEU A 226 -13.35 23.51 0.68
CA LEU A 226 -14.76 23.25 0.35
C LEU A 226 -14.89 22.28 -0.83
N TYR A 227 -13.96 22.32 -1.78
CA TYR A 227 -13.89 21.34 -2.86
C TYR A 227 -13.67 19.92 -2.35
N VAL A 228 -12.80 19.77 -1.34
CA VAL A 228 -12.49 18.47 -0.71
C VAL A 228 -13.70 17.95 0.06
N PHE A 229 -14.40 18.83 0.79
CA PHE A 229 -15.57 18.48 1.58
C PHE A 229 -16.84 18.26 0.74
N LYS A 230 -16.77 18.44 -0.58
CA LYS A 230 -17.92 18.37 -1.51
C LYS A 230 -19.00 19.42 -1.22
N GLU A 231 -18.66 20.49 -0.50
CA GLU A 231 -19.53 21.63 -0.15
C GLU A 231 -19.51 22.70 -1.26
N ARG A 232 -19.59 22.24 -2.52
CA ARG A 232 -19.25 23.03 -3.72
C ARG A 232 -20.27 24.12 -4.03
N ILE A 233 -21.53 23.93 -3.66
CA ILE A 233 -22.64 24.87 -3.92
C ILE A 233 -22.41 26.22 -3.24
N ILE A 234 -21.71 26.22 -2.10
CA ILE A 234 -21.42 27.46 -1.35
C ILE A 234 -20.54 28.41 -2.13
N ILE A 235 -19.64 27.90 -2.98
CA ILE A 235 -18.67 28.73 -3.71
C ILE A 235 -19.37 29.75 -4.63
N PRO A 236 -20.23 29.34 -5.60
CA PRO A 236 -20.91 30.30 -6.45
C PRO A 236 -21.92 31.15 -5.67
N VAL A 237 -22.58 30.62 -4.64
CA VAL A 237 -23.52 31.39 -3.80
C VAL A 237 -22.80 32.57 -3.14
N VAL A 238 -21.67 32.33 -2.49
CA VAL A 238 -20.93 33.40 -1.80
C VAL A 238 -20.36 34.40 -2.80
N ILE A 239 -19.93 33.95 -3.97
CA ILE A 239 -19.42 34.83 -5.03
C ILE A 239 -20.54 35.71 -5.60
N ILE A 240 -21.73 35.16 -5.87
CA ILE A 240 -22.90 35.94 -6.30
C ILE A 240 -23.28 36.98 -5.25
N VAL A 241 -23.40 36.56 -3.99
CA VAL A 241 -23.76 37.44 -2.87
C VAL A 241 -22.70 38.54 -2.67
N GLY A 242 -21.42 38.19 -2.78
CA GLY A 242 -20.31 39.14 -2.71
C GLY A 242 -20.30 40.16 -3.84
N SER A 243 -20.51 39.71 -5.08
CA SER A 243 -20.64 40.60 -6.25
C SER A 243 -21.83 41.53 -6.11
N ALA A 244 -22.99 41.02 -5.70
CA ALA A 244 -24.18 41.84 -5.47
C ALA A 244 -23.96 42.88 -4.35
N PHE A 245 -23.31 42.49 -3.26
CA PHE A 245 -22.96 43.40 -2.16
C PHE A 245 -22.00 44.49 -2.62
N SER A 246 -20.94 44.13 -3.35
CA SER A 246 -19.95 45.06 -3.90
C SER A 246 -20.57 46.04 -4.90
N LEU A 247 -21.44 45.54 -5.78
CA LEU A 247 -22.20 46.36 -6.73
C LEU A 247 -23.16 47.31 -6.00
N GLY A 248 -23.83 46.83 -4.95
CA GLY A 248 -24.68 47.66 -4.09
C GLY A 248 -23.90 48.81 -3.44
N LEU A 249 -22.68 48.55 -2.95
CA LEU A 249 -21.82 49.63 -2.43
C LEU A 249 -21.48 50.65 -3.53
N LYS A 250 -21.15 50.20 -4.74
CA LYS A 250 -20.86 51.09 -5.87
C LYS A 250 -22.07 51.95 -6.28
N VAL A 251 -23.29 51.44 -6.15
CA VAL A 251 -24.52 52.16 -6.55
C VAL A 251 -25.01 53.11 -5.44
N PHE A 252 -24.96 52.67 -4.18
CA PHE A 252 -25.60 53.39 -3.06
C PHE A 252 -24.65 54.22 -2.21
N THR A 253 -23.34 54.16 -2.45
CA THR A 253 -22.34 54.89 -1.65
C THR A 253 -21.36 55.67 -2.53
N PRO A 254 -20.76 56.77 -2.04
CA PRO A 254 -19.75 57.54 -2.77
C PRO A 254 -18.34 56.93 -2.66
N LEU A 255 -18.22 55.66 -2.26
CA LEU A 255 -16.92 55.00 -2.09
C LEU A 255 -16.20 54.85 -3.43
N TYR A 256 -14.88 55.05 -3.43
CA TYR A 256 -14.07 54.73 -4.61
C TYR A 256 -14.14 53.24 -4.95
N ILE A 257 -14.08 52.93 -6.24
CA ILE A 257 -14.20 51.57 -6.79
C ILE A 257 -13.23 50.57 -6.14
N TYR A 258 -12.01 51.00 -5.79
CA TYR A 258 -11.06 50.13 -5.08
C TYR A 258 -11.60 49.67 -3.71
N PHE A 259 -12.19 50.58 -2.94
CA PHE A 259 -12.75 50.25 -1.64
C PHE A 259 -13.99 49.37 -1.77
N THR A 260 -14.85 49.61 -2.77
CA THR A 260 -16.01 48.73 -2.98
C THR A 260 -15.58 47.30 -3.33
N HIS A 261 -14.56 47.14 -4.19
CA HIS A 261 -13.95 45.83 -4.45
C HIS A 261 -13.35 45.19 -3.20
N TRP A 262 -12.52 45.91 -2.43
CA TRP A 262 -11.87 45.36 -1.24
C TRP A 262 -12.86 44.96 -0.15
N ILE A 263 -13.89 45.79 0.08
CA ILE A 263 -14.96 45.47 1.03
C ILE A 263 -15.76 44.25 0.54
N GLY A 264 -16.09 44.18 -0.76
CA GLY A 264 -16.76 43.03 -1.36
C GLY A 264 -15.96 41.73 -1.22
N LEU A 265 -14.68 41.74 -1.57
CA LEU A 265 -13.77 40.59 -1.41
C LEU A 265 -13.57 40.20 0.06
N GLY A 266 -13.38 41.19 0.94
CA GLY A 266 -13.28 40.97 2.38
C GLY A 266 -14.54 40.33 2.96
N PHE A 267 -15.72 40.75 2.50
CA PHE A 267 -17.00 40.15 2.86
C PHE A 267 -17.10 38.69 2.42
N VAL A 268 -16.67 38.36 1.19
CA VAL A 268 -16.59 36.97 0.71
C VAL A 268 -15.66 36.13 1.57
N VAL A 269 -14.45 36.62 1.86
CA VAL A 269 -13.47 35.92 2.71
C VAL A 269 -14.05 35.67 4.11
N LEU A 270 -14.74 36.65 4.69
CA LEU A 270 -15.39 36.53 5.99
C LEU A 270 -16.47 35.45 5.99
N ILE A 271 -17.37 35.45 5.00
CA ILE A 271 -18.42 34.44 4.89
C ILE A 271 -17.82 33.03 4.75
N LEU A 272 -16.81 32.86 3.89
CA LEU A 272 -16.16 31.57 3.70
C LEU A 272 -15.49 31.08 4.99
N TRP A 273 -14.82 31.97 5.73
CA TRP A 273 -14.23 31.64 7.02
C TRP A 273 -15.29 31.22 8.05
N LEU A 274 -16.37 31.99 8.18
CA LEU A 274 -17.49 31.63 9.06
C LEU A 274 -18.12 30.28 8.69
N TYR A 275 -18.26 30.01 7.38
CA TYR A 275 -18.76 28.73 6.89
C TYR A 275 -17.85 27.57 7.28
N LEU A 276 -16.53 27.70 7.08
CA LEU A 276 -15.55 26.68 7.47
C LEU A 276 -15.58 26.41 8.98
N VAL A 277 -15.63 27.46 9.82
CA VAL A 277 -15.73 27.30 11.27
C VAL A 277 -17.02 26.55 11.66
N ARG A 278 -18.16 26.93 11.07
CA ARG A 278 -19.44 26.24 11.28
C ARG A 278 -19.36 24.77 10.82
N PHE A 279 -18.74 24.52 9.67
CA PHE A 279 -18.55 23.17 9.11
C PHE A 279 -17.75 22.28 10.06
N PHE A 280 -16.63 22.78 10.60
CA PHE A 280 -15.82 22.01 11.56
C PHE A 280 -16.52 21.78 12.89
N LYS A 281 -17.30 22.75 13.38
CA LYS A 281 -18.12 22.57 14.59
C LYS A 281 -19.17 21.48 14.37
N LYS A 282 -19.87 21.49 13.23
CA LYS A 282 -20.88 20.48 12.87
C LYS A 282 -20.31 19.04 12.85
N HIS A 283 -19.05 18.87 12.46
CA HIS A 283 -18.41 17.56 12.34
C HIS A 283 -17.57 17.16 13.58
N ASN A 284 -17.75 17.84 14.72
CA ASN A 284 -16.96 17.62 15.94
C ASN A 284 -15.43 17.64 15.69
N ALA A 285 -15.00 18.40 14.70
CA ALA A 285 -13.60 18.52 14.28
C ALA A 285 -12.94 19.78 14.85
N TYR A 286 -13.74 20.75 15.28
CA TYR A 286 -13.28 22.04 15.76
C TYR A 286 -12.59 21.93 17.12
N ASP A 287 -11.32 22.30 17.17
CA ASP A 287 -10.50 22.30 18.38
C ASP A 287 -9.92 23.70 18.61
N PRO A 288 -10.50 24.51 19.51
CA PRO A 288 -10.01 25.86 19.79
C PRO A 288 -8.66 25.86 20.53
N SER A 289 -8.24 24.73 21.12
CA SER A 289 -6.97 24.59 21.84
C SER A 289 -5.78 24.24 20.94
N TYR A 290 -6.03 24.08 19.63
CA TYR A 290 -5.03 23.66 18.65
C TYR A 290 -3.79 24.56 18.60
N THR A 291 -2.59 23.94 18.66
CA THR A 291 -1.31 24.63 18.43
C THR A 291 -0.60 24.10 17.19
N VAL A 292 0.14 24.97 16.48
CA VAL A 292 0.84 24.59 15.24
C VAL A 292 1.97 23.56 15.46
N LYS A 293 2.30 23.23 16.72
CA LYS A 293 3.28 22.17 17.06
C LYS A 293 2.70 20.76 16.87
N ASP A 294 1.39 20.61 16.80
CA ASP A 294 0.73 19.30 16.70
C ASP A 294 0.81 18.68 15.29
N VAL A 295 1.17 19.47 14.27
CA VAL A 295 1.34 19.00 12.90
C VAL A 295 2.83 18.74 12.63
N LYS A 296 3.17 17.50 12.23
CA LYS A 296 4.51 17.13 11.77
C LYS A 296 4.82 17.82 10.44
N ARG A 297 5.40 19.03 10.50
CA ARG A 297 5.61 19.92 9.34
C ARG A 297 6.51 19.27 8.30
N GLU A 298 7.55 18.59 8.75
CA GLU A 298 8.54 17.90 7.91
C GLU A 298 7.86 16.83 7.06
N PHE A 299 6.92 16.09 7.66
CA PHE A 299 6.14 15.06 6.96
C PHE A 299 5.19 15.67 5.92
N VAL A 300 4.53 16.80 6.25
CA VAL A 300 3.66 17.50 5.30
C VAL A 300 4.47 18.02 4.11
N VAL A 301 5.63 18.63 4.35
CA VAL A 301 6.49 19.15 3.28
C VAL A 301 7.05 18.01 2.41
N TYR A 302 7.64 16.98 3.01
CA TYR A 302 8.28 15.88 2.28
C TYR A 302 7.31 15.15 1.33
N ASN A 303 6.07 14.94 1.76
CA ASN A 303 5.08 14.25 0.93
C ASN A 303 4.43 15.14 -0.14
N ASN A 304 4.48 16.47 0.03
CA ASN A 304 3.67 17.39 -0.76
C ASN A 304 4.46 18.40 -1.60
N TYR A 305 5.79 18.49 -1.49
CA TYR A 305 6.58 19.49 -2.22
C TYR A 305 6.35 19.43 -3.74
N VAL A 306 6.22 18.23 -4.32
CA VAL A 306 5.98 18.04 -5.77
C VAL A 306 4.66 18.68 -6.19
N TYR A 307 3.60 18.48 -5.39
CA TYR A 307 2.28 19.05 -5.63
C TYR A 307 2.28 20.57 -5.43
N PHE A 308 3.02 21.06 -4.43
CA PHE A 308 3.18 22.49 -4.18
C PHE A 308 3.83 23.20 -5.39
N PHE A 309 4.98 22.72 -5.85
CA PHE A 309 5.66 23.33 -6.99
C PHE A 309 4.89 23.15 -8.30
N TYR A 310 4.21 22.02 -8.49
CA TYR A 310 3.34 21.84 -9.65
C TYR A 310 2.21 22.87 -9.66
N GLY A 311 1.51 23.07 -8.53
CA GLY A 311 0.40 24.02 -8.43
C GLY A 311 0.84 25.47 -8.65
N MET A 312 2.03 25.84 -8.18
CA MET A 312 2.60 27.18 -8.43
C MET A 312 2.99 27.36 -9.91
N LEU A 313 3.68 26.38 -10.49
CA LEU A 313 4.07 26.39 -11.90
C LEU A 313 2.87 26.33 -12.84
N PHE A 314 1.78 25.69 -12.43
CA PHE A 314 0.54 25.61 -13.22
C PHE A 314 0.01 26.99 -13.58
N PHE A 315 -0.22 27.84 -12.59
CA PHE A 315 -0.72 29.18 -12.84
C PHE A 315 0.34 30.06 -13.49
N LEU A 316 1.61 29.93 -13.10
CA LEU A 316 2.68 30.71 -13.74
C LEU A 316 2.79 30.40 -15.24
N TYR A 317 2.61 29.13 -15.62
CA TYR A 317 2.63 28.68 -17.01
C TYR A 317 1.43 29.20 -17.83
N VAL A 318 0.23 29.22 -17.25
CA VAL A 318 -1.00 29.70 -17.91
C VAL A 318 -0.94 31.18 -18.27
N PHE A 319 -0.17 31.99 -17.53
CA PHE A 319 -0.03 33.43 -17.79
C PHE A 319 1.32 33.82 -18.44
N LEU A 320 2.19 32.86 -18.73
CA LEU A 320 3.57 33.16 -19.14
C LEU A 320 3.64 33.94 -20.46
N ASP A 321 2.88 33.52 -21.46
CA ASP A 321 2.79 34.14 -22.77
C ASP A 321 2.21 35.56 -22.70
N ARG A 322 1.22 35.78 -21.82
CA ARG A 322 0.69 37.12 -21.49
C ARG A 322 1.78 38.02 -20.91
N ILE A 323 2.50 37.54 -19.90
CA ILE A 323 3.62 38.28 -19.28
C ILE A 323 4.70 38.63 -20.32
N ILE A 324 5.00 37.71 -21.23
CA ILE A 324 5.96 37.95 -22.31
C ILE A 324 5.45 39.03 -23.27
N ALA A 325 4.19 38.95 -23.73
CA ALA A 325 3.59 39.95 -24.60
C ALA A 325 3.59 41.34 -23.96
N TRP A 326 3.24 41.42 -22.67
CA TRP A 326 3.20 42.66 -21.88
C TRP A 326 4.57 43.29 -21.62
N SER A 327 5.64 42.55 -21.84
CA SER A 327 7.01 43.04 -21.64
C SER A 327 7.61 43.62 -22.93
N VAL A 328 6.87 43.69 -24.05
CA VAL A 328 7.34 44.29 -25.31
C VAL A 328 7.24 45.82 -25.27
N HIS A 329 8.39 46.47 -25.38
CA HIS A 329 8.52 47.92 -25.41
C HIS A 329 8.32 48.44 -26.83
N GLU A 330 7.08 48.78 -27.19
CA GLU A 330 6.79 49.65 -28.34
C GLU A 330 6.77 51.12 -27.91
N LYS A 331 6.86 52.05 -28.88
CA LYS A 331 7.17 53.49 -28.69
C LYS A 331 6.32 54.28 -27.67
N GLU A 332 5.18 53.75 -27.21
CA GLU A 332 4.32 54.35 -26.17
C GLU A 332 4.41 53.68 -24.78
N ARG A 333 5.19 52.59 -24.63
CA ARG A 333 5.19 51.69 -23.45
C ARG A 333 6.45 51.81 -22.56
N PHE A 334 7.17 52.93 -22.64
CA PHE A 334 8.55 53.06 -22.14
C PHE A 334 8.71 53.11 -20.60
N LEU A 335 7.63 53.23 -19.84
CA LEU A 335 7.70 53.56 -18.40
C LEU A 335 7.75 52.35 -17.44
N TYR A 336 7.35 51.14 -17.87
CA TYR A 336 7.27 49.96 -16.98
C TYR A 336 7.71 48.66 -17.64
N PHE A 337 8.34 47.77 -16.87
CA PHE A 337 8.89 46.49 -17.37
C PHE A 337 7.81 45.48 -17.82
N ILE A 338 6.62 45.57 -17.23
CA ILE A 338 5.43 44.78 -17.58
C ILE A 338 4.26 45.76 -17.67
N PHE A 339 3.60 45.82 -18.83
CA PHE A 339 2.49 46.73 -19.09
C PHE A 339 1.33 45.98 -19.74
N PHE A 340 0.13 46.08 -19.16
CA PHE A 340 -1.04 45.34 -19.63
C PHE A 340 -1.32 45.65 -21.09
N GLU A 341 -1.31 44.62 -21.92
CA GLU A 341 -1.68 44.77 -23.32
C GLU A 341 -3.06 44.20 -23.60
N LYS A 342 -3.97 45.12 -23.89
CA LYS A 342 -5.41 44.88 -23.94
C LYS A 342 -5.80 43.97 -25.09
N ASP A 343 -5.23 44.18 -26.27
CA ASP A 343 -5.65 43.43 -27.44
C ASP A 343 -5.26 41.94 -27.36
N TYR A 344 -4.07 41.69 -26.81
CA TYR A 344 -3.62 40.34 -26.51
C TYR A 344 -4.51 39.68 -25.45
N GLU A 345 -4.81 40.40 -24.36
CA GLU A 345 -5.60 39.84 -23.26
C GLU A 345 -7.01 39.47 -23.70
N ILE A 346 -7.70 40.34 -24.45
CA ILE A 346 -9.06 40.05 -24.96
C ILE A 346 -9.04 38.78 -25.82
N GLY A 347 -8.06 38.62 -26.71
CA GLY A 347 -7.93 37.43 -27.54
C GLY A 347 -7.73 36.16 -26.70
N MET A 348 -6.85 36.22 -25.70
CA MET A 348 -6.57 35.08 -24.82
C MET A 348 -7.72 34.75 -23.85
N ASP A 349 -8.47 35.76 -23.38
CA ASP A 349 -9.61 35.55 -22.49
C ASP A 349 -10.78 34.88 -23.20
N ILE A 350 -11.02 35.23 -24.48
CA ILE A 350 -11.99 34.52 -25.31
C ILE A 350 -11.50 33.08 -25.56
N ALA A 351 -10.22 32.88 -25.89
CA ALA A 351 -9.65 31.55 -26.11
C ALA A 351 -9.70 30.65 -24.86
N LEU A 352 -9.67 31.22 -23.66
CA LEU A 352 -9.78 30.48 -22.40
C LEU A 352 -11.12 29.73 -22.31
N LEU A 353 -12.17 30.18 -23.03
CA LEU A 353 -13.48 29.48 -23.09
C LEU A 353 -13.33 28.02 -23.53
N THR A 354 -12.41 27.71 -24.46
CA THR A 354 -12.07 26.33 -24.84
C THR A 354 -11.71 25.50 -23.62
N TYR A 355 -10.85 25.99 -22.74
CA TYR A 355 -10.48 25.28 -21.51
C TYR A 355 -11.64 25.19 -20.51
N LEU A 356 -12.39 26.28 -20.32
CA LEU A 356 -13.49 26.35 -19.34
C LEU A 356 -14.66 25.42 -19.72
N LEU A 357 -15.02 25.33 -20.99
CA LEU A 357 -16.11 24.47 -21.49
C LEU A 357 -15.72 22.99 -21.52
N VAL A 358 -14.42 22.68 -21.60
CA VAL A 358 -13.89 21.32 -21.53
C VAL A 358 -13.77 20.82 -20.09
N ALA A 359 -13.83 21.69 -19.08
CA ALA A 359 -13.71 21.32 -17.67
C ALA A 359 -14.67 20.19 -17.24
N GLY A 360 -15.88 20.13 -17.82
CA GLY A 360 -16.83 19.04 -17.62
C GLY A 360 -16.29 17.65 -18.00
N VAL A 361 -15.45 17.56 -19.03
CA VAL A 361 -14.84 16.31 -19.48
C VAL A 361 -13.81 15.79 -18.48
N PHE A 362 -13.15 16.66 -17.72
CA PHE A 362 -12.16 16.25 -16.71
C PHE A 362 -12.81 15.46 -15.56
N GLU A 363 -13.95 15.93 -15.04
CA GLU A 363 -14.66 15.24 -13.95
C GLU A 363 -15.12 13.85 -14.40
N PHE A 364 -15.81 13.78 -15.54
CA PHE A 364 -16.23 12.51 -16.14
C PHE A 364 -15.04 11.57 -16.40
N GLY A 365 -13.97 12.11 -16.98
CA GLY A 365 -12.77 11.36 -17.32
C GLY A 365 -12.10 10.71 -16.10
N ILE A 366 -11.98 11.44 -14.99
CA ILE A 366 -11.43 10.91 -13.73
C ILE A 366 -12.37 9.88 -13.11
N VAL A 367 -13.68 10.18 -13.01
CA VAL A 367 -14.64 9.28 -12.38
C VAL A 367 -14.68 7.94 -13.11
N ARG A 368 -14.70 7.99 -14.45
CA ARG A 368 -14.65 6.80 -15.30
C ARG A 368 -13.34 6.05 -15.16
N PHE A 369 -12.21 6.76 -15.14
CA PHE A 369 -10.89 6.15 -14.94
C PHE A 369 -10.79 5.45 -13.58
N ALA A 370 -11.29 6.06 -12.51
CA ALA A 370 -11.31 5.47 -11.17
C ALA A 370 -12.22 4.22 -11.11
N LYS A 371 -13.44 4.28 -11.67
CA LYS A 371 -14.33 3.11 -11.79
C LYS A 371 -13.67 1.97 -12.56
N LEU A 372 -12.95 2.29 -13.66
CA LEU A 372 -12.22 1.30 -14.45
C LEU A 372 -11.05 0.71 -13.67
N LEU A 373 -10.32 1.52 -12.90
CA LEU A 373 -9.22 1.08 -12.05
C LEU A 373 -9.70 0.04 -11.03
N ASP A 374 -10.79 0.35 -10.32
CA ASP A 374 -11.40 -0.55 -9.33
C ASP A 374 -11.93 -1.84 -9.99
N ARG A 375 -12.65 -1.71 -11.12
CA ARG A 375 -13.20 -2.86 -11.87
C ARG A 375 -12.08 -3.79 -12.32
N LEU A 376 -11.10 -3.28 -13.07
CA LEU A 376 -10.02 -4.10 -13.62
C LEU A 376 -9.17 -4.73 -12.51
N GLN A 377 -8.99 -4.06 -11.36
CA GLN A 377 -8.31 -4.65 -10.21
C GLN A 377 -9.04 -5.86 -9.63
N SER A 378 -10.38 -5.88 -9.70
CA SER A 378 -11.21 -6.98 -9.17
C SER A 378 -11.48 -8.12 -10.16
N GLU A 379 -11.48 -7.84 -11.46
CA GLU A 379 -11.92 -8.78 -12.51
C GLU A 379 -10.76 -9.41 -13.30
N VAL A 380 -9.60 -8.73 -13.43
CA VAL A 380 -8.50 -9.22 -14.27
C VAL A 380 -7.60 -10.18 -13.50
N THR A 381 -7.49 -11.40 -14.02
CA THR A 381 -6.58 -12.43 -13.51
C THR A 381 -5.15 -12.20 -14.01
N LEU A 382 -4.15 -12.68 -13.25
CA LEU A 382 -2.71 -12.57 -13.62
C LEU A 382 -2.40 -13.10 -15.03
N SER A 383 -3.16 -14.08 -15.53
CA SER A 383 -3.00 -14.65 -16.87
C SER A 383 -3.48 -13.74 -18.00
N SER A 384 -4.29 -12.72 -17.71
CA SER A 384 -4.83 -11.76 -18.69
C SER A 384 -4.31 -10.33 -18.47
N ILE A 385 -3.16 -10.18 -17.82
CA ILE A 385 -2.60 -8.87 -17.46
C ILE A 385 -2.29 -7.96 -18.66
N GLN A 386 -2.11 -8.52 -19.86
CA GLN A 386 -1.99 -7.76 -21.10
C GLN A 386 -3.27 -6.98 -21.43
N ASN A 387 -4.43 -7.53 -21.09
CA ASN A 387 -5.74 -6.87 -21.28
C ASN A 387 -5.95 -5.73 -20.26
N TYR A 388 -5.26 -5.78 -19.11
CA TYR A 388 -5.28 -4.73 -18.10
C TYR A 388 -4.79 -3.39 -18.68
N GLY A 389 -3.58 -3.38 -19.27
CA GLY A 389 -2.99 -2.17 -19.85
C GLY A 389 -3.76 -1.65 -21.06
N LYS A 390 -4.31 -2.54 -21.89
CA LYS A 390 -5.12 -2.17 -23.06
C LYS A 390 -6.40 -1.43 -22.65
N GLY A 391 -7.11 -1.88 -21.61
CA GLY A 391 -8.33 -1.22 -21.13
C GLY A 391 -8.12 0.25 -20.75
N PHE A 392 -6.99 0.59 -20.11
CA PHE A 392 -6.66 1.98 -19.79
C PHE A 392 -6.34 2.83 -21.01
N ILE A 393 -5.66 2.24 -22.02
CA ILE A 393 -5.37 2.92 -23.28
C ILE A 393 -6.68 3.23 -24.02
N ASP A 394 -7.57 2.25 -24.13
CA ASP A 394 -8.85 2.41 -24.81
C ASP A 394 -9.74 3.47 -24.10
N ASN A 395 -9.77 3.46 -22.77
CA ASN A 395 -10.46 4.48 -21.98
C ASN A 395 -9.85 5.89 -22.18
N TYR A 396 -8.52 5.97 -22.19
CA TYR A 396 -7.82 7.23 -22.43
C TYR A 396 -8.13 7.80 -23.82
N LEU A 397 -8.11 6.96 -24.86
CA LEU A 397 -8.48 7.35 -26.23
C LEU A 397 -9.95 7.81 -26.30
N GLY A 398 -10.86 7.16 -25.59
CA GLY A 398 -12.25 7.59 -25.50
C GLY A 398 -12.41 8.97 -24.84
N ASN A 399 -11.70 9.23 -23.74
CA ASN A 399 -11.71 10.54 -23.09
C ASN A 399 -11.06 11.62 -23.96
N PHE A 400 -10.01 11.28 -24.71
CA PHE A 400 -9.38 12.18 -25.69
C PHE A 400 -10.36 12.56 -26.81
N LEU A 401 -11.10 11.59 -27.37
CA LEU A 401 -12.11 11.86 -28.39
C LEU A 401 -13.22 12.78 -27.87
N LEU A 402 -13.68 12.57 -26.64
CA LEU A 402 -14.67 13.41 -25.99
C LEU A 402 -14.18 14.85 -25.79
N LEU A 403 -12.90 14.99 -25.42
CA LEU A 403 -12.23 16.28 -25.31
C LEU A 403 -12.14 16.98 -26.67
N LEU A 404 -11.81 16.24 -27.74
CA LEU A 404 -11.79 16.77 -29.11
C LEU A 404 -13.17 17.29 -29.55
N ILE A 405 -14.23 16.51 -29.32
CA ILE A 405 -15.61 16.90 -29.69
C ILE A 405 -16.04 18.15 -28.91
N THR A 406 -15.87 18.16 -27.60
CA THR A 406 -16.26 19.30 -26.75
C THR A 406 -15.44 20.56 -27.04
N SER A 407 -14.15 20.42 -27.32
CA SER A 407 -13.31 21.54 -27.77
C SER A 407 -13.72 22.07 -29.13
N GLY A 408 -14.14 21.19 -30.06
CA GLY A 408 -14.69 21.59 -31.35
C GLY A 408 -15.97 22.43 -31.20
N VAL A 409 -16.86 22.03 -30.29
CA VAL A 409 -18.07 22.83 -29.96
C VAL A 409 -17.69 24.17 -29.33
N ALA A 410 -16.75 24.18 -28.39
CA ALA A 410 -16.25 25.43 -27.79
C ALA A 410 -15.65 26.37 -28.84
N PHE A 411 -14.86 25.84 -29.76
CA PHE A 411 -14.27 26.62 -30.85
C PHE A 411 -15.33 27.20 -31.79
N ILE A 412 -16.42 26.47 -32.08
CA ILE A 412 -17.55 27.01 -32.86
C ILE A 412 -18.22 28.18 -32.11
N ILE A 413 -18.39 28.07 -30.79
CA ILE A 413 -18.93 29.16 -29.96
C ILE A 413 -17.99 30.37 -29.99
N GLU A 414 -16.68 30.16 -29.90
CA GLU A 414 -15.69 31.23 -30.01
C GLU A 414 -15.73 31.91 -31.38
N LEU A 415 -15.84 31.15 -32.48
CA LEU A 415 -15.99 31.73 -33.82
C LEU A 415 -17.28 32.57 -33.93
N PHE A 416 -18.37 32.14 -33.30
CA PHE A 416 -19.59 32.95 -33.20
C PHE A 416 -19.31 34.25 -32.41
N ILE A 417 -18.61 34.19 -31.27
CA ILE A 417 -18.26 35.38 -30.48
C ILE A 417 -17.38 36.35 -31.28
N LEU A 418 -16.42 35.84 -32.07
CA LEU A 418 -15.45 36.66 -32.82
C LEU A 418 -16.00 37.30 -34.10
N TYR A 419 -16.91 36.62 -34.81
CA TYR A 419 -17.32 37.02 -36.16
C TYR A 419 -18.81 37.36 -36.28
N SER A 420 -19.66 36.95 -35.32
CA SER A 420 -21.09 37.25 -35.38
C SER A 420 -21.38 38.72 -35.05
N PRO A 421 -22.30 39.38 -35.76
CA PRO A 421 -22.82 40.70 -35.36
C PRO A 421 -23.48 40.70 -33.98
N HIS A 422 -23.84 39.54 -33.44
CA HIS A 422 -24.41 39.37 -32.10
C HIS A 422 -23.40 38.80 -31.10
N GLY A 423 -22.12 38.76 -31.48
CA GLY A 423 -20.98 38.31 -30.68
C GLY A 423 -20.42 39.44 -29.80
N TYR A 424 -19.08 39.49 -29.68
CA TYR A 424 -18.39 40.44 -28.81
C TYR A 424 -18.73 41.91 -29.09
N ASP A 425 -18.70 42.30 -30.37
CA ASP A 425 -18.91 43.69 -30.81
C ASP A 425 -20.33 44.22 -30.51
N ALA A 426 -21.28 43.35 -30.12
CA ALA A 426 -22.63 43.76 -29.72
C ALA A 426 -22.73 44.23 -28.25
N PHE A 427 -21.79 43.81 -27.40
CA PHE A 427 -21.84 44.04 -25.95
C PHE A 427 -20.75 44.98 -25.45
N PHE A 428 -19.69 45.21 -26.23
CA PHE A 428 -18.55 46.02 -25.81
C PHE A 428 -18.32 47.20 -26.76
N GLU A 429 -17.95 48.34 -26.19
CA GLU A 429 -17.64 49.57 -26.96
C GLU A 429 -16.36 49.42 -27.80
N ILE A 430 -15.43 48.61 -27.32
CA ILE A 430 -14.16 48.34 -27.99
C ILE A 430 -14.40 47.22 -28.98
N LYS A 431 -14.17 47.47 -30.26
CA LYS A 431 -14.35 46.47 -31.31
C LYS A 431 -13.14 45.55 -31.47
N LEU A 432 -13.38 44.30 -31.85
CA LEU A 432 -12.32 43.33 -32.12
C LEU A 432 -11.55 43.66 -33.42
N ASN A 433 -10.22 43.77 -33.31
CA ASN A 433 -9.29 43.91 -34.42
C ASN A 433 -8.71 42.56 -34.88
N SER A 434 -7.79 42.60 -35.85
CA SER A 434 -7.14 41.40 -36.39
C SER A 434 -6.26 40.69 -35.36
N ILE A 435 -5.60 41.44 -34.46
CA ILE A 435 -4.73 40.90 -33.41
C ILE A 435 -5.55 40.07 -32.43
N ASN A 436 -6.68 40.60 -31.93
CA ASN A 436 -7.55 39.86 -31.01
C ASN A 436 -7.97 38.51 -31.60
N ARG A 437 -8.39 38.52 -32.88
CA ARG A 437 -8.88 37.32 -33.59
C ARG A 437 -7.76 36.30 -33.79
N GLN A 438 -6.58 36.75 -34.20
CA GLN A 438 -5.42 35.89 -34.41
C GLN A 438 -4.95 35.24 -33.11
N VAL A 439 -4.79 36.04 -32.05
CA VAL A 439 -4.41 35.57 -30.71
C VAL A 439 -5.44 34.57 -30.21
N CYS A 440 -6.74 34.85 -30.37
CA CYS A 440 -7.79 33.94 -29.96
C CYS A 440 -7.68 32.59 -30.70
N ILE A 441 -7.56 32.57 -32.03
CA ILE A 441 -7.53 31.31 -32.79
C ILE A 441 -6.32 30.44 -32.39
N ILE A 442 -5.12 31.05 -32.29
CA ILE A 442 -3.91 30.32 -31.90
C ILE A 442 -3.99 29.89 -30.42
N GLY A 443 -4.51 30.77 -29.56
CA GLY A 443 -4.73 30.54 -28.14
C GLY A 443 -5.69 29.38 -27.89
N SER A 444 -6.81 29.29 -28.62
CA SER A 444 -7.79 28.22 -28.50
C SER A 444 -7.19 26.86 -28.84
N LEU A 445 -6.37 26.81 -29.89
CA LEU A 445 -5.61 25.60 -30.23
C LEU A 445 -4.59 25.26 -29.12
N GLY A 446 -3.93 26.26 -28.53
CA GLY A 446 -3.08 26.10 -27.36
C GLY A 446 -3.83 25.53 -26.14
N TYR A 447 -5.01 26.07 -25.83
CA TYR A 447 -5.86 25.63 -24.73
C TYR A 447 -6.45 24.23 -24.95
N PHE A 448 -6.69 23.82 -26.19
CA PHE A 448 -7.03 22.43 -26.52
C PHE A 448 -5.91 21.48 -26.09
N PHE A 449 -4.67 21.74 -26.52
CA PHE A 449 -3.52 20.91 -26.13
C PHE A 449 -3.20 20.98 -24.64
N PHE A 450 -3.41 22.15 -24.02
CA PHE A 450 -3.33 22.31 -22.58
C PHE A 450 -4.37 21.44 -21.86
N SER A 451 -5.61 21.40 -22.35
CA SER A 451 -6.70 20.57 -21.79
C SER A 451 -6.36 19.08 -21.85
N CYS A 452 -5.80 18.61 -22.97
CA CYS A 452 -5.28 17.24 -23.10
C CYS A 452 -4.19 16.95 -22.05
N SER A 453 -3.30 17.92 -21.82
CA SER A 453 -2.21 17.81 -20.84
C SER A 453 -2.74 17.77 -19.40
N VAL A 454 -3.74 18.59 -19.08
CA VAL A 454 -4.41 18.58 -17.76
C VAL A 454 -5.09 17.24 -17.52
N LEU A 455 -5.81 16.70 -18.51
CA LEU A 455 -6.38 15.36 -18.41
C LEU A 455 -5.29 14.32 -18.07
N ASN A 456 -4.14 14.35 -18.75
CA ASN A 456 -3.02 13.45 -18.44
C ASN A 456 -2.47 13.63 -17.03
N VAL A 457 -2.32 14.87 -16.57
CA VAL A 457 -1.87 15.17 -15.20
C VAL A 457 -2.83 14.57 -14.18
N LEU A 458 -4.14 14.71 -14.39
CA LEU A 458 -5.16 14.16 -13.48
C LEU A 458 -5.06 12.63 -13.40
N HIS A 459 -4.77 11.96 -14.51
CA HIS A 459 -4.47 10.53 -14.50
C HIS A 459 -3.20 10.22 -13.67
N PHE A 460 -2.10 10.96 -13.89
CA PHE A 460 -0.88 10.76 -13.09
C PHE A 460 -1.07 11.01 -11.60
N PHE A 461 -1.86 12.01 -11.22
CA PHE A 461 -2.19 12.29 -9.81
C PHE A 461 -3.02 11.17 -9.20
N THR A 462 -3.99 10.63 -9.94
CA THR A 462 -4.78 9.46 -9.53
C THR A 462 -3.87 8.23 -9.36
N LEU A 463 -2.87 8.08 -10.22
CA LEU A 463 -1.88 7.00 -10.21
C LEU A 463 -0.72 7.21 -9.21
N GLY A 464 -0.71 8.32 -8.46
CA GLY A 464 0.35 8.61 -7.48
C GLY A 464 1.72 8.90 -8.10
N GLN A 465 1.79 9.41 -9.33
CA GLN A 465 3.01 9.71 -10.08
C GLN A 465 3.21 11.22 -10.33
N PRO A 466 3.28 12.08 -9.29
CA PRO A 466 3.28 13.53 -9.46
C PRO A 466 4.58 14.10 -10.06
N GLN A 467 5.68 13.33 -10.06
CA GLN A 467 6.97 13.75 -10.59
C GLN A 467 6.94 13.99 -12.11
N ILE A 468 6.14 13.21 -12.84
CA ILE A 468 6.04 13.34 -14.31
C ILE A 468 5.34 14.66 -14.67
N PRO A 469 4.15 14.99 -14.11
CA PRO A 469 3.52 16.30 -14.24
C PRO A 469 4.43 17.49 -13.92
N LEU A 470 5.20 17.42 -12.83
CA LEU A 470 6.10 18.51 -12.44
C LEU A 470 7.21 18.74 -13.49
N LYS A 471 7.84 17.67 -13.97
CA LYS A 471 8.88 17.79 -15.00
C LYS A 471 8.31 18.26 -16.33
N SER A 472 7.15 17.75 -16.72
CA SER A 472 6.53 18.10 -18.00
C SER A 472 6.16 19.57 -18.05
N ILE A 473 5.54 20.11 -16.99
CA ILE A 473 5.16 21.53 -16.97
C ILE A 473 6.39 22.44 -16.90
N LEU A 474 7.46 22.02 -16.20
CA LEU A 474 8.72 22.76 -16.17
C LEU A 474 9.38 22.83 -17.55
N TYR A 475 9.42 21.73 -18.29
CA TYR A 475 9.98 21.72 -19.66
C TYR A 475 9.12 22.55 -20.61
N SER A 476 7.80 22.39 -20.54
CA SER A 476 6.87 23.22 -21.33
C SER A 476 7.00 24.70 -21.00
N PHE A 477 7.20 25.05 -19.73
CA PHE A 477 7.46 26.42 -19.30
C PHE A 477 8.70 27.01 -19.98
N VAL A 478 9.80 26.27 -20.00
CA VAL A 478 11.03 26.72 -20.67
C VAL A 478 10.81 26.85 -22.19
N ILE A 479 10.11 25.92 -22.81
CA ILE A 479 9.79 25.97 -24.26
C ILE A 479 8.92 27.19 -24.57
N ASN A 480 7.85 27.41 -23.81
CA ASN A 480 6.98 28.57 -23.96
C ASN A 480 7.79 29.86 -23.77
N LEU A 481 8.64 29.94 -22.74
CA LEU A 481 9.49 31.11 -22.51
C LEU A 481 10.42 31.40 -23.69
N VAL A 482 11.12 30.38 -24.20
CA VAL A 482 12.10 30.54 -25.30
C VAL A 482 11.41 30.93 -26.61
N PHE A 483 10.38 30.20 -27.01
CA PHE A 483 9.66 30.48 -28.27
C PHE A 483 8.82 31.74 -28.18
N GLY A 484 8.17 31.99 -27.04
CA GLY A 484 7.41 33.20 -26.78
C GLY A 484 8.29 34.44 -26.83
N LEU A 485 9.45 34.43 -26.18
CA LEU A 485 10.42 35.52 -26.29
C LEU A 485 10.97 35.66 -27.72
N PHE A 486 11.29 34.56 -28.41
CA PHE A 486 11.79 34.64 -29.77
C PHE A 486 10.75 35.30 -30.71
N PHE A 487 9.52 34.81 -30.74
CA PHE A 487 8.51 35.35 -31.65
C PHE A 487 8.06 36.77 -31.27
N SER A 488 7.91 37.06 -29.97
CA SER A 488 7.48 38.38 -29.51
C SER A 488 8.51 39.49 -29.76
N ARG A 489 9.81 39.17 -29.75
CA ARG A 489 10.89 40.16 -29.91
C ARG A 489 11.31 40.37 -31.35
N PHE A 490 11.32 39.31 -32.16
CA PHE A 490 11.82 39.38 -33.54
C PHE A 490 10.73 39.67 -34.57
N PHE A 491 9.46 39.42 -34.26
CA PHE A 491 8.36 39.57 -35.22
C PHE A 491 7.29 40.54 -34.73
N SER A 492 6.52 40.17 -33.70
CA SER A 492 5.47 41.00 -33.13
C SER A 492 5.00 40.46 -31.78
N TYR A 493 4.58 41.34 -30.85
CA TYR A 493 4.25 40.96 -29.48
C TYR A 493 3.12 39.92 -29.39
N ASP A 494 2.16 39.96 -30.31
CA ASP A 494 1.02 39.04 -30.37
C ASP A 494 1.43 37.59 -30.68
N LEU A 495 2.58 37.39 -31.32
CA LEU A 495 3.11 36.06 -31.60
C LEU A 495 3.71 35.37 -30.36
N SER A 496 3.69 36.01 -29.19
CA SER A 496 3.96 35.34 -27.91
C SER A 496 3.07 34.09 -27.71
N VAL A 497 1.83 34.13 -28.22
CA VAL A 497 0.87 33.01 -28.18
C VAL A 497 1.37 31.74 -28.88
N VAL A 498 2.30 31.88 -29.84
CA VAL A 498 2.94 30.73 -30.50
C VAL A 498 3.81 29.96 -29.51
N GLY A 499 4.46 30.64 -28.57
CA GLY A 499 5.18 30.02 -27.46
C GLY A 499 4.26 29.15 -26.61
N PHE A 500 3.07 29.66 -26.29
CA PHE A 500 2.05 28.92 -25.55
C PHE A 500 1.59 27.68 -26.32
N LEU A 501 1.31 27.81 -27.62
CA LEU A 501 0.93 26.69 -28.47
C LEU A 501 2.00 25.59 -28.49
N VAL A 502 3.25 25.94 -28.82
CA VAL A 502 4.36 24.97 -28.92
C VAL A 502 4.65 24.32 -27.57
N GLY A 503 4.63 25.09 -26.48
CA GLY A 503 4.78 24.58 -25.11
C GLY A 503 3.72 23.54 -24.75
N ASN A 504 2.46 23.77 -25.14
CA ASN A 504 1.34 22.88 -24.87
C ASN A 504 1.34 21.63 -25.75
N VAL A 505 1.76 21.74 -27.02
CA VAL A 505 1.98 20.56 -27.87
C VAL A 505 3.03 19.65 -27.24
N PHE A 506 4.15 20.21 -26.78
CA PHE A 506 5.16 19.44 -26.06
C PHE A 506 4.60 18.84 -24.75
N PHE A 507 3.86 19.64 -23.97
CA PHE A 507 3.26 19.18 -22.71
C PHE A 507 2.39 17.94 -22.95
N MET A 508 1.51 18.00 -23.95
CA MET A 508 0.61 16.91 -24.30
C MET A 508 1.39 15.69 -24.76
N LEU A 509 2.34 15.84 -25.68
CA LEU A 509 3.11 14.72 -26.23
C LEU A 509 3.94 14.02 -25.15
N PHE A 510 4.63 14.80 -24.31
CA PHE A 510 5.46 14.27 -23.23
C PHE A 510 4.62 13.49 -22.21
N THR A 511 3.52 14.09 -21.75
CA THR A 511 2.63 13.43 -20.78
C THR A 511 1.95 12.19 -21.36
N SER A 512 1.47 12.27 -22.60
CA SER A 512 0.83 11.13 -23.30
C SER A 512 1.80 9.97 -23.51
N TYR A 513 3.04 10.25 -23.92
CA TYR A 513 4.09 9.24 -24.06
C TYR A 513 4.35 8.51 -22.74
N HIS A 514 4.51 9.26 -21.65
CA HIS A 514 4.76 8.68 -20.34
C HIS A 514 3.56 7.91 -19.80
N LEU A 515 2.33 8.36 -20.09
CA LEU A 515 1.11 7.68 -19.67
C LEU A 515 0.91 6.37 -20.42
N TYR A 516 1.10 6.38 -21.74
CA TYR A 516 1.10 5.17 -22.58
C TYR A 516 2.15 4.16 -22.10
N LYS A 517 3.39 4.63 -21.86
CA LYS A 517 4.47 3.79 -21.33
C LYS A 517 4.12 3.23 -19.95
N PHE A 518 3.47 4.01 -19.10
CA PHE A 518 3.04 3.58 -17.77
C PHE A 518 1.97 2.48 -17.88
N PHE A 519 0.92 2.67 -18.68
CA PHE A 519 -0.12 1.65 -18.91
C PHE A 519 0.45 0.36 -19.51
N LYS A 520 1.44 0.46 -20.42
CA LYS A 520 2.15 -0.71 -20.97
C LYS A 520 3.06 -1.40 -19.93
N LYS A 521 3.65 -0.66 -19.00
CA LYS A 521 4.59 -1.18 -17.98
C LYS A 521 3.94 -1.77 -16.72
N TRP A 522 2.65 -1.55 -16.46
CA TRP A 522 1.95 -2.13 -15.31
C TRP A 522 2.09 -3.65 -15.22
N ILE A 523 2.10 -4.31 -16.37
CA ILE A 523 2.37 -5.74 -16.55
C ILE A 523 3.71 -6.13 -15.88
N ILE A 524 4.77 -5.36 -16.11
CA ILE A 524 6.12 -5.69 -15.64
C ILE A 524 6.28 -5.40 -14.15
N ILE A 525 5.66 -4.32 -13.64
CA ILE A 525 5.76 -3.93 -12.23
C ILE A 525 5.00 -4.92 -11.34
N ILE A 526 3.77 -5.29 -11.72
CA ILE A 526 2.98 -6.31 -11.01
C ILE A 526 3.68 -7.66 -11.10
N MET A 527 4.18 -8.06 -12.28
CA MET A 527 4.95 -9.31 -12.40
C MET A 527 6.23 -9.28 -11.56
N ARG A 528 6.93 -8.15 -11.44
CA ARG A 528 8.13 -8.03 -10.60
C ARG A 528 7.80 -8.10 -9.12
N HIS A 529 6.75 -7.41 -8.66
CA HIS A 529 6.30 -7.49 -7.26
C HIS A 529 5.72 -8.87 -6.93
N PHE A 530 4.97 -9.49 -7.84
CA PHE A 530 4.50 -10.86 -7.69
C PHE A 530 5.66 -11.85 -7.65
N LYS A 531 6.67 -11.68 -8.52
CA LYS A 531 7.88 -12.52 -8.50
C LYS A 531 8.69 -12.31 -7.22
N LEU A 532 8.77 -11.08 -6.68
CA LEU A 532 9.38 -10.77 -5.39
C LEU A 532 8.59 -11.32 -4.21
N ILE A 533 7.26 -11.23 -4.24
CA ILE A 533 6.35 -11.78 -3.22
C ILE A 533 6.37 -13.30 -3.26
N MET A 534 6.41 -13.91 -4.45
CA MET A 534 6.65 -15.35 -4.63
C MET A 534 8.06 -15.74 -4.18
N LEU A 535 9.08 -14.90 -4.43
CA LEU A 535 10.42 -15.11 -3.90
C LEU A 535 10.41 -15.06 -2.37
N PHE A 536 9.70 -14.10 -1.77
CA PHE A 536 9.55 -13.93 -0.33
C PHE A 536 8.72 -15.06 0.29
N LEU A 537 7.65 -15.51 -0.37
CA LEU A 537 6.82 -16.64 0.04
C LEU A 537 7.60 -17.96 -0.05
N CYS A 538 8.38 -18.16 -1.12
CA CYS A 538 9.31 -19.28 -1.23
C CYS A 538 10.44 -19.19 -0.19
N PHE A 539 10.90 -17.99 0.19
CA PHE A 539 11.86 -17.80 1.28
C PHE A 539 11.25 -18.06 2.66
N SER A 540 9.99 -17.69 2.89
CA SER A 540 9.29 -17.95 4.15
C SER A 540 8.84 -19.40 4.30
N LEU A 541 8.59 -20.11 3.19
CA LEU A 541 8.25 -21.55 3.20
C LEU A 541 9.49 -22.44 3.39
N ASN A 542 10.71 -21.90 3.23
CA ASN A 542 11.97 -22.65 3.39
C ASN A 542 12.67 -22.42 4.75
N SER A 543 12.09 -21.72 5.72
CA SER A 543 12.62 -21.73 7.09
C SER A 543 12.17 -23.01 7.81
N HIS A 544 12.83 -24.13 7.54
CA HIS A 544 12.80 -25.24 8.50
C HIS A 544 13.48 -24.78 9.78
N SER A 545 12.70 -24.40 10.79
CA SER A 545 13.21 -24.23 12.15
C SER A 545 13.86 -25.54 12.59
N LYS A 546 15.16 -25.52 12.90
CA LYS A 546 15.87 -26.71 13.42
C LYS A 546 15.18 -27.19 14.71
N ILE A 547 15.00 -28.51 14.81
CA ILE A 547 14.36 -29.15 15.97
C ILE A 547 15.23 -28.95 17.21
N LYS A 548 14.65 -28.50 18.33
CA LYS A 548 15.33 -28.40 19.62
C LYS A 548 15.09 -29.70 20.41
N PHE A 549 16.13 -30.49 20.68
CA PHE A 549 16.00 -31.75 21.43
C PHE A 549 16.95 -31.85 22.64
N LEU A 550 16.59 -32.71 23.60
CA LEU A 550 17.36 -33.00 24.81
C LEU A 550 17.32 -34.49 25.13
N VAL A 551 18.44 -35.03 25.59
CA VAL A 551 18.57 -36.39 26.14
C VAL A 551 19.03 -36.28 27.58
N CYS A 552 18.27 -36.84 28.52
CA CYS A 552 18.64 -36.88 29.93
C CYS A 552 18.12 -38.16 30.60
N TYR A 553 19.04 -38.98 31.11
CA TYR A 553 18.72 -40.22 31.80
C TYR A 553 18.62 -40.04 33.32
N GLY A 554 19.02 -38.90 33.87
CA GLY A 554 18.87 -38.60 35.30
C GLY A 554 17.45 -38.16 35.68
N LYS A 555 17.10 -38.27 36.96
CA LYS A 555 15.89 -37.66 37.50
C LYS A 555 16.08 -36.15 37.64
N PHE A 556 15.08 -35.38 37.21
CA PHE A 556 15.08 -33.92 37.32
C PHE A 556 13.69 -33.38 37.69
N ASP A 557 13.65 -32.10 38.05
CA ASP A 557 12.42 -31.34 38.29
C ASP A 557 11.74 -31.02 36.96
N VAL A 558 10.56 -31.60 36.74
CA VAL A 558 9.79 -31.45 35.49
C VAL A 558 9.38 -30.01 35.20
N THR A 559 9.32 -29.13 36.20
CA THR A 559 8.94 -27.72 36.02
C THR A 559 10.01 -26.89 35.31
N LYS A 560 11.27 -27.34 35.35
CA LYS A 560 12.42 -26.64 34.73
C LYS A 560 12.61 -26.96 33.26
N VAL A 561 11.86 -27.91 32.69
CA VAL A 561 12.07 -28.43 31.34
C VAL A 561 10.88 -28.15 30.43
N SER A 562 11.02 -27.15 29.56
CA SER A 562 9.98 -26.77 28.59
C SER A 562 10.55 -26.29 27.25
N GLY A 563 9.71 -26.28 26.23
CA GLY A 563 10.03 -25.73 24.91
C GLY A 563 10.91 -26.61 24.02
N TYR A 564 11.08 -27.90 24.35
CA TYR A 564 11.74 -28.86 23.46
C TYR A 564 10.75 -29.47 22.46
N ASP A 565 11.21 -29.65 21.22
CA ASP A 565 10.47 -30.37 20.18
C ASP A 565 10.51 -31.89 20.41
N LEU A 566 11.61 -32.38 21.00
CA LEU A 566 11.82 -33.79 21.33
C LEU A 566 12.61 -33.91 22.64
N LEU A 567 12.00 -34.51 23.66
CA LEU A 567 12.60 -34.75 24.96
C LEU A 567 12.74 -36.26 25.20
N ILE A 568 13.97 -36.75 25.37
CA ILE A 568 14.29 -38.17 25.55
C ILE A 568 14.70 -38.41 27.00
N VAL A 569 13.99 -39.31 27.70
CA VAL A 569 14.18 -39.53 29.15
C VAL A 569 14.12 -41.00 29.54
N GLU A 570 14.74 -41.37 30.67
CA GLU A 570 14.56 -42.69 31.27
C GLU A 570 13.15 -42.83 31.88
N SER A 571 12.37 -43.75 31.31
CA SER A 571 11.00 -44.05 31.69
C SER A 571 10.82 -44.40 33.17
N ALA A 572 11.79 -45.08 33.78
CA ALA A 572 11.69 -45.57 35.16
C ALA A 572 11.69 -44.45 36.21
N HIS A 573 12.08 -43.24 35.85
CA HIS A 573 12.23 -42.12 36.78
C HIS A 573 10.97 -41.26 36.95
N PHE A 574 9.98 -41.36 36.06
CA PHE A 574 8.83 -40.43 36.05
C PHE A 574 7.50 -41.13 36.26
N THR A 575 6.64 -40.51 37.06
CA THR A 575 5.25 -40.91 37.27
C THR A 575 4.35 -40.44 36.11
N TYR A 576 3.15 -41.00 35.99
CA TYR A 576 2.17 -40.62 34.95
C TYR A 576 1.87 -39.10 34.94
N ASN A 577 1.74 -38.49 36.12
CA ASN A 577 1.46 -37.06 36.26
C ASN A 577 2.64 -36.19 35.79
N GLU A 578 3.86 -36.63 36.09
CA GLU A 578 5.09 -35.96 35.65
C GLU A 578 5.26 -36.05 34.12
N VAL A 579 5.00 -37.22 33.52
CA VAL A 579 5.00 -37.38 32.06
C VAL A 579 3.95 -36.48 31.41
N SER A 580 2.75 -36.43 31.99
CA SER A 580 1.66 -35.54 31.52
C SER A 580 2.02 -34.05 31.65
N TYR A 581 2.81 -33.67 32.65
CA TYR A 581 3.35 -32.31 32.77
C TYR A 581 4.37 -32.01 31.67
N LEU A 582 5.33 -32.91 31.45
CA LEU A 582 6.35 -32.74 30.42
C LEU A 582 5.73 -32.62 29.03
N LYS A 583 4.69 -33.38 28.73
CA LYS A 583 3.97 -33.35 27.45
C LYS A 583 3.17 -32.06 27.20
N ARG A 584 2.69 -31.42 28.25
CA ARG A 584 2.03 -30.11 28.12
C ARG A 584 3.01 -28.99 27.78
N ASN A 585 4.28 -29.17 28.15
CA ASN A 585 5.31 -28.14 28.04
C ASN A 585 6.35 -28.42 26.94
N ASN A 586 6.31 -29.60 26.30
CA ASN A 586 7.23 -30.03 25.24
C ASN A 586 6.44 -30.76 24.15
N LYS A 587 6.87 -30.71 22.87
CA LYS A 587 6.06 -31.25 21.76
C LYS A 587 5.99 -32.78 21.73
N LYS A 588 7.09 -33.47 22.02
CA LYS A 588 7.19 -34.93 22.08
C LYS A 588 8.06 -35.36 23.24
N VAL A 589 7.54 -36.25 24.09
CA VAL A 589 8.30 -36.87 25.20
C VAL A 589 8.46 -38.36 24.91
N VAL A 590 9.70 -38.80 24.74
CA VAL A 590 10.10 -40.13 24.28
C VAL A 590 10.85 -40.86 25.39
N ALA A 591 10.55 -42.15 25.57
CA ALA A 591 11.16 -42.99 26.59
C ALA A 591 12.35 -43.78 26.05
N TYR A 592 13.44 -43.80 26.81
CA TYR A 592 14.58 -44.68 26.61
C TYR A 592 14.18 -46.16 26.73
N ILE A 593 14.67 -46.99 25.80
CA ILE A 593 14.63 -48.45 25.89
C ILE A 593 15.85 -49.05 25.18
N SER A 594 16.61 -49.90 25.87
CA SER A 594 17.64 -50.73 25.23
C SER A 594 17.01 -51.98 24.64
N LEU A 595 17.35 -52.28 23.38
CA LEU A 595 16.88 -53.49 22.69
C LEU A 595 17.94 -54.59 22.65
N GLY A 596 19.23 -54.23 22.68
CA GLY A 596 20.34 -55.17 22.59
C GLY A 596 20.92 -55.57 23.94
N GLU A 597 20.68 -54.82 25.01
CA GLU A 597 21.37 -55.03 26.28
C GLU A 597 20.45 -54.83 27.50
N ILE A 598 20.84 -55.44 28.62
CA ILE A 598 20.20 -55.22 29.91
C ILE A 598 21.22 -55.11 31.04
N ASN A 599 21.10 -54.09 31.88
CA ASN A 599 21.92 -53.93 33.08
C ASN A 599 21.43 -54.87 34.20
N GLU A 600 22.35 -55.37 35.02
CA GLU A 600 22.04 -56.25 36.16
C GLU A 600 21.08 -55.60 37.19
N ASP A 601 21.16 -54.28 37.34
CA ASP A 601 20.31 -53.48 38.24
C ASP A 601 18.91 -53.21 37.65
N ALA A 602 18.67 -53.52 36.37
CA ALA A 602 17.37 -53.32 35.75
C ALA A 602 16.31 -54.25 36.37
N ARG A 603 15.11 -53.72 36.59
CA ARG A 603 13.98 -54.47 37.19
C ARG A 603 13.71 -55.79 36.47
N ASP A 604 13.82 -55.78 35.14
CA ASP A 604 13.51 -56.91 34.28
C ASP A 604 14.63 -57.96 34.24
N TYR A 605 15.84 -57.63 34.71
CA TYR A 605 16.99 -58.54 34.69
C TYR A 605 16.69 -59.83 35.47
N LYS A 606 15.99 -59.74 36.61
CA LYS A 606 15.60 -60.91 37.41
C LYS A 606 14.75 -61.91 36.61
N LEU A 607 13.92 -61.43 35.67
CA LEU A 607 13.07 -62.27 34.81
C LEU A 607 13.84 -62.88 33.64
N LEU A 608 14.90 -62.19 33.20
CA LEU A 608 15.70 -62.52 32.02
C LEU A 608 17.02 -63.22 32.35
N ARG A 609 17.44 -63.28 33.62
CA ARG A 609 18.73 -63.86 34.06
C ARG A 609 19.05 -65.24 33.48
N SER A 610 18.02 -66.06 33.25
CA SER A 610 18.18 -67.42 32.70
C SER A 610 18.32 -67.48 31.16
N VAL A 611 18.21 -66.34 30.46
CA VAL A 611 18.15 -66.26 28.98
C VAL A 611 18.97 -65.10 28.40
N VAL A 612 19.72 -64.37 29.22
CA VAL A 612 20.69 -63.37 28.74
C VAL A 612 21.99 -64.06 28.29
N SER A 613 22.68 -63.46 27.33
CA SER A 613 23.92 -64.00 26.76
C SER A 613 25.16 -63.49 27.51
N GLU A 614 26.32 -63.42 26.83
CA GLU A 614 27.59 -62.93 27.35
C GLU A 614 27.50 -61.54 27.99
N LYS A 615 28.35 -61.30 28.99
CA LYS A 615 28.43 -60.02 29.71
C LYS A 615 29.32 -59.05 28.94
N ASN A 616 28.79 -57.87 28.63
CA ASN A 616 29.56 -56.74 28.17
C ASN A 616 30.25 -56.09 29.39
N THR A 617 31.56 -56.27 29.50
CA THR A 617 32.35 -55.78 30.64
C THR A 617 32.49 -54.26 30.66
N ASP A 618 32.41 -53.60 29.51
CA ASP A 618 32.61 -52.15 29.40
C ASP A 618 31.43 -51.36 29.98
N TRP A 619 30.21 -51.91 29.87
CA TRP A 619 28.97 -51.27 30.30
C TRP A 619 28.26 -51.99 31.46
N ASN A 620 28.87 -53.06 31.99
CA ASN A 620 28.29 -53.91 33.04
C ASN A 620 26.86 -54.37 32.69
N SER A 621 26.65 -54.74 31.42
CA SER A 621 25.37 -55.17 30.86
C SER A 621 25.47 -56.58 30.26
N TYR A 622 24.34 -57.19 29.95
CA TYR A 622 24.26 -58.50 29.28
C TYR A 622 23.51 -58.38 27.95
N TYR A 623 23.99 -59.07 26.92
CA TYR A 623 23.34 -59.04 25.61
C TYR A 623 21.99 -59.78 25.61
N LEU A 624 21.01 -59.19 24.91
CA LEU A 624 19.65 -59.68 24.76
C LEU A 624 19.46 -60.33 23.39
N ASP A 625 19.23 -61.64 23.34
CA ASP A 625 18.80 -62.31 22.11
C ASP A 625 17.36 -61.90 21.76
N ILE A 626 17.24 -60.94 20.83
CA ILE A 626 15.95 -60.41 20.39
C ILE A 626 15.11 -61.45 19.61
N GLY A 627 15.70 -62.56 19.14
CA GLY A 627 14.98 -63.69 18.56
C GLY A 627 14.23 -64.53 19.60
N SER A 628 14.61 -64.44 20.88
CA SER A 628 13.96 -65.17 21.97
C SER A 628 12.55 -64.64 22.24
N SER A 629 11.56 -65.53 22.15
CA SER A 629 10.15 -65.22 22.45
C SER A 629 9.95 -64.71 23.88
N LYS A 630 10.77 -65.19 24.84
CA LYS A 630 10.73 -64.73 26.24
C LYS A 630 11.20 -63.28 26.36
N ILE A 631 12.30 -62.91 25.69
CA ILE A 631 12.83 -61.54 25.68
C ILE A 631 11.84 -60.60 24.96
N GLN A 632 11.35 -60.98 23.78
CA GLN A 632 10.36 -60.17 23.05
C GLN A 632 9.09 -59.92 23.89
N LYS A 633 8.63 -60.91 24.67
CA LYS A 633 7.46 -60.75 25.54
C LYS A 633 7.71 -59.72 26.64
N VAL A 634 8.88 -59.75 27.28
CA VAL A 634 9.26 -58.77 28.31
C VAL A 634 9.39 -57.37 27.71
N LEU A 635 10.08 -57.23 26.58
CA LEU A 635 10.22 -55.93 25.90
C LEU A 635 8.87 -55.36 25.44
N LYS A 636 7.98 -56.18 24.86
CA LYS A 636 6.62 -55.75 24.49
C LYS A 636 5.82 -55.29 25.70
N SER A 637 5.91 -56.00 26.82
CA SER A 637 5.26 -55.58 28.08
C SER A 637 5.81 -54.25 28.59
N ARG A 638 7.11 -54.02 28.50
CA ARG A 638 7.74 -52.74 28.87
C ARG A 638 7.27 -51.61 27.95
N ILE A 639 7.22 -51.85 26.64
CA ILE A 639 6.73 -50.89 25.65
C ILE A 639 5.26 -50.52 25.89
N GLN A 640 4.41 -51.53 26.16
CA GLN A 640 3.00 -51.32 26.52
C GLN A 640 2.88 -50.43 27.77
N ASN A 641 3.67 -50.71 28.81
CA ASN A 641 3.69 -49.89 30.02
C ASN A 641 4.17 -48.45 29.76
N ILE A 642 5.22 -48.27 28.95
CA ILE A 642 5.70 -46.93 28.53
C ILE A 642 4.56 -46.16 27.84
N PHE A 643 3.85 -46.77 26.90
CA PHE A 643 2.76 -46.07 26.23
C PHE A 643 1.54 -45.84 27.12
N TYR A 644 1.26 -46.74 28.07
CA TYR A 644 0.26 -46.54 29.11
C TYR A 644 0.58 -45.34 30.01
N MET A 645 1.87 -45.15 30.35
CA MET A 645 2.37 -44.00 31.10
C MET A 645 2.28 -42.66 30.33
N GLY A 646 1.91 -42.70 29.05
CA GLY A 646 1.58 -41.52 28.26
C GLY A 646 2.67 -41.04 27.31
N TYR A 647 3.83 -41.70 27.25
CA TYR A 647 4.93 -41.32 26.35
C TYR A 647 4.51 -41.30 24.87
N ASP A 648 5.09 -40.38 24.10
CA ASP A 648 4.80 -40.17 22.67
C ASP A 648 5.59 -41.11 21.75
N GLY A 649 6.59 -41.82 22.29
CA GLY A 649 7.48 -42.64 21.49
C GLY A 649 8.56 -43.37 22.28
N LEU A 650 9.44 -44.05 21.55
CA LEU A 650 10.58 -44.81 22.07
C LEU A 650 11.90 -44.32 21.46
N PHE A 651 12.94 -44.26 22.29
CA PHE A 651 14.33 -44.11 21.88
C PHE A 651 15.00 -45.47 21.99
N LEU A 652 15.33 -46.06 20.84
CA LEU A 652 15.81 -47.44 20.69
C LEU A 652 17.33 -47.45 20.76
N ASP A 653 17.86 -47.93 21.87
CA ASP A 653 19.31 -47.96 22.13
C ASP A 653 19.93 -49.35 21.94
N ASN A 654 21.26 -49.39 21.79
CA ASN A 654 22.08 -50.58 21.54
C ASN A 654 21.69 -51.37 20.28
N ILE A 655 21.10 -50.72 19.28
CA ILE A 655 20.74 -51.38 18.02
C ILE A 655 21.95 -51.58 17.09
N ASP A 656 23.05 -50.85 17.32
CA ASP A 656 24.31 -50.98 16.61
C ASP A 656 25.01 -52.33 16.87
N ASN A 657 24.68 -53.00 17.98
CA ASN A 657 25.07 -54.39 18.25
C ASN A 657 24.62 -55.36 17.15
N PHE A 658 23.60 -55.01 16.35
CA PHE A 658 23.05 -55.85 15.29
C PHE A 658 23.55 -55.46 13.89
N THR A 659 24.49 -54.51 13.79
CA THR A 659 25.14 -54.15 12.53
C THR A 659 26.19 -55.20 12.13
N GLU A 660 26.71 -55.13 10.90
CA GLU A 660 27.74 -56.06 10.37
C GLU A 660 29.03 -56.13 11.23
N HIS A 661 29.28 -55.12 12.09
CA HIS A 661 30.42 -55.07 13.00
C HIS A 661 30.05 -55.33 14.47
N GLY A 662 28.77 -55.53 14.78
CA GLY A 662 28.28 -55.71 16.14
C GLY A 662 28.30 -57.17 16.60
N VAL A 663 28.33 -57.37 17.92
CA VAL A 663 28.39 -58.72 18.54
C VAL A 663 27.16 -59.57 18.20
N GLN A 664 26.02 -58.93 17.95
CA GLN A 664 24.73 -59.56 17.68
C GLN A 664 24.33 -59.49 16.20
N TYR A 665 25.28 -59.35 15.27
CA TYR A 665 25.01 -59.20 13.83
C TYR A 665 24.12 -60.32 13.25
N ASN A 666 24.23 -61.55 13.77
CA ASN A 666 23.40 -62.70 13.36
C ASN A 666 21.90 -62.53 13.65
N LEU A 667 21.52 -61.58 14.51
CA LEU A 667 20.14 -61.31 14.91
C LEU A 667 19.56 -60.05 14.23
N GLN A 668 20.21 -59.54 13.18
CA GLN A 668 19.78 -58.32 12.47
C GLN A 668 18.33 -58.42 11.97
N ASP A 669 17.96 -59.55 11.35
CA ASP A 669 16.62 -59.75 10.79
C ASP A 669 15.56 -59.82 11.89
N ASP A 670 15.87 -60.41 13.04
CA ASP A 670 15.00 -60.45 14.21
C ASP A 670 14.77 -59.05 14.79
N LEU A 671 15.82 -58.22 14.89
CA LEU A 671 15.68 -56.82 15.30
C LEU A 671 14.79 -56.05 14.31
N VAL A 672 15.02 -56.19 13.01
CA VAL A 672 14.24 -55.49 11.97
C VAL A 672 12.78 -55.91 12.03
N ALA A 673 12.50 -57.21 12.20
CA ALA A 673 11.14 -57.72 12.37
C ALA A 673 10.49 -57.16 13.64
N PHE A 674 11.23 -57.09 14.75
CA PHE A 674 10.74 -56.56 16.01
C PHE A 674 10.39 -55.06 15.93
N VAL A 675 11.28 -54.23 15.36
CA VAL A 675 11.02 -52.78 15.17
C VAL A 675 9.83 -52.54 14.23
N ARG A 676 9.72 -53.31 13.14
CA ARG A 676 8.54 -53.25 12.25
C ARG A 676 7.25 -53.65 12.97
N ALA A 677 7.30 -54.66 13.84
CA ALA A 677 6.16 -55.05 14.65
C ALA A 677 5.72 -53.92 15.60
N ILE A 678 6.67 -53.26 16.27
CA ILE A 678 6.38 -52.10 17.13
C ILE A 678 5.71 -50.99 16.32
N LYS A 679 6.29 -50.60 15.17
CA LYS A 679 5.73 -49.50 14.36
C LYS A 679 4.36 -49.86 13.79
N LYS A 680 4.12 -51.13 13.45
CA LYS A 680 2.82 -51.63 12.99
C LYS A 680 1.76 -51.58 14.11
N GLU A 681 2.12 -51.97 15.33
CA GLU A 681 1.21 -51.95 16.49
C GLU A 681 0.94 -50.51 16.96
N TYR A 682 1.94 -49.63 16.87
CA TYR A 682 1.88 -48.24 17.33
C TYR A 682 2.25 -47.23 16.22
N PRO A 683 1.45 -47.12 15.14
CA PRO A 683 1.82 -46.34 13.95
C PRO A 683 2.02 -44.84 14.22
N ASN A 684 1.32 -44.29 15.21
CA ASN A 684 1.36 -42.87 15.56
C ASN A 684 2.46 -42.52 16.59
N LYS A 685 3.20 -43.51 17.11
CA LYS A 685 4.27 -43.29 18.08
C LYS A 685 5.58 -42.99 17.36
N VAL A 686 6.36 -42.08 17.96
CA VAL A 686 7.66 -41.66 17.44
C VAL A 686 8.70 -42.73 17.77
N LEU A 687 9.47 -43.19 16.80
CA LEU A 687 10.62 -44.05 17.03
C LEU A 687 11.91 -43.30 16.68
N VAL A 688 12.79 -43.16 17.66
CA VAL A 688 14.11 -42.56 17.50
C VAL A 688 15.11 -43.69 17.62
N GLN A 689 15.83 -43.99 16.54
CA GLN A 689 16.89 -44.99 16.57
C GLN A 689 18.19 -44.33 17.03
N ASN A 690 18.92 -44.97 17.95
CA ASN A 690 20.27 -44.54 18.32
C ASN A 690 21.33 -45.30 17.52
N ALA A 691 22.34 -44.60 17.00
CA ALA A 691 23.45 -45.21 16.25
C ALA A 691 22.97 -46.11 15.08
N GLY A 692 23.78 -47.11 14.72
CA GLY A 692 23.42 -48.11 13.71
C GLY A 692 23.10 -47.54 12.33
N LEU A 693 23.88 -46.56 11.85
CA LEU A 693 23.59 -45.85 10.59
C LEU A 693 23.39 -46.78 9.39
N ASP A 694 24.07 -47.94 9.36
CA ASP A 694 23.92 -48.94 8.31
C ASP A 694 22.55 -49.64 8.32
N LEU A 695 21.90 -49.76 9.48
CA LEU A 695 20.55 -50.33 9.62
C LEU A 695 19.46 -49.44 9.03
N VAL A 696 19.76 -48.17 8.76
CA VAL A 696 18.82 -47.24 8.09
C VAL A 696 18.37 -47.80 6.74
N LYS A 697 19.23 -48.56 6.03
CA LYS A 697 18.88 -49.22 4.76
C LYS A 697 17.67 -50.16 4.91
N LEU A 698 17.46 -50.74 6.10
CA LEU A 698 16.38 -51.69 6.40
C LEU A 698 15.21 -51.08 7.19
N LEU A 699 15.50 -50.05 7.99
CA LEU A 699 14.56 -49.43 8.95
C LEU A 699 14.02 -48.06 8.50
N HIS A 700 14.50 -47.48 7.40
CA HIS A 700 13.94 -46.24 6.88
C HIS A 700 12.43 -46.36 6.66
N GLY A 701 11.68 -45.32 7.04
CA GLY A 701 10.21 -45.32 7.03
C GLY A 701 9.56 -45.99 8.26
N GLN A 702 10.31 -46.74 9.07
CA GLN A 702 9.83 -47.26 10.36
C GLN A 702 10.23 -46.34 11.52
N VAL A 703 11.42 -45.74 11.43
CA VAL A 703 11.94 -44.76 12.41
C VAL A 703 11.72 -43.33 11.92
N ASP A 704 11.42 -42.44 12.87
CA ASP A 704 11.15 -41.02 12.61
C ASP A 704 12.43 -40.18 12.66
N TYR A 705 13.39 -40.58 13.50
CA TYR A 705 14.66 -39.91 13.72
C TYR A 705 15.80 -40.93 13.87
N VAL A 706 17.01 -40.51 13.50
CA VAL A 706 18.25 -41.26 13.73
C VAL A 706 19.20 -40.36 14.53
N LEU A 707 19.48 -40.74 15.77
CA LEU A 707 20.43 -40.05 16.64
C LEU A 707 21.82 -40.67 16.47
N ILE A 708 22.85 -39.83 16.38
CA ILE A 708 24.25 -40.25 16.24
C ILE A 708 25.10 -39.65 17.35
N GLU A 709 25.86 -40.53 18.01
CA GLU A 709 26.78 -40.23 19.10
C GLU A 709 28.20 -40.69 18.70
N SER A 710 29.16 -39.83 18.47
CA SER A 710 29.04 -38.42 18.09
C SER A 710 29.74 -38.22 16.75
N ILE A 711 29.59 -37.06 16.10
CA ILE A 711 30.27 -36.78 14.83
C ILE A 711 31.52 -35.93 15.07
N TYR A 712 31.40 -34.88 15.87
CA TYR A 712 32.46 -33.88 16.04
C TYR A 712 33.31 -34.06 17.30
N THR A 713 32.71 -34.57 18.38
CA THR A 713 33.42 -34.84 19.62
C THR A 713 33.91 -36.29 19.68
N ASP A 714 34.79 -36.57 20.62
CA ASP A 714 35.11 -37.93 21.06
C ASP A 714 35.24 -37.94 22.58
N TYR A 715 35.20 -39.12 23.19
CA TYR A 715 35.36 -39.25 24.64
C TYR A 715 36.34 -40.38 24.96
N ASP A 716 37.38 -40.03 25.72
CA ASP A 716 38.33 -41.00 26.24
C ASP A 716 37.79 -41.57 27.55
N PHE A 717 37.32 -42.83 27.54
CA PHE A 717 36.77 -43.49 28.72
C PHE A 717 37.83 -43.87 29.76
N LYS A 718 39.10 -44.05 29.35
CA LYS A 718 40.19 -44.39 30.27
C LYS A 718 40.63 -43.16 31.06
N GLU A 719 40.90 -42.07 30.33
CA GLU A 719 41.35 -40.80 30.91
C GLU A 719 40.19 -39.88 31.34
N LYS A 720 38.94 -40.29 31.09
CA LYS A 720 37.69 -39.54 31.37
C LYS A 720 37.72 -38.11 30.80
N ARG A 721 38.17 -37.97 29.54
CA ARG A 721 38.44 -36.68 28.91
C ARG A 721 37.60 -36.46 27.65
N TYR A 722 37.04 -35.26 27.53
CA TYR A 722 36.33 -34.79 26.34
C TYR A 722 37.33 -34.35 25.26
N LEU A 723 37.21 -34.93 24.08
CA LEU A 723 38.11 -34.70 22.94
C LEU A 723 37.34 -34.09 21.76
N ILE A 724 38.08 -33.41 20.89
CA ILE A 724 37.59 -32.96 19.58
C ILE A 724 38.19 -33.87 18.52
N ARG A 725 37.33 -34.40 17.65
CA ARG A 725 37.76 -35.31 16.59
C ARG A 725 38.59 -34.57 15.54
N ASN A 726 39.60 -35.25 14.99
CA ASN A 726 40.41 -34.69 13.91
C ASN A 726 39.57 -34.47 12.64
N ASN A 727 40.08 -33.66 11.70
CA ASN A 727 39.34 -33.27 10.51
C ASN A 727 38.98 -34.43 9.58
N GLU A 728 39.86 -35.42 9.47
CA GLU A 728 39.68 -36.59 8.60
C GLU A 728 38.50 -37.44 9.10
N SER A 729 38.56 -37.89 10.35
CA SER A 729 37.51 -38.73 10.96
C SER A 729 36.17 -37.99 11.08
N PHE A 730 36.19 -36.69 11.37
CA PHE A 730 34.99 -35.85 11.32
C PHE A 730 34.37 -35.84 9.91
N SER A 731 35.18 -35.60 8.88
CA SER A 731 34.69 -35.47 7.50
C SER A 731 34.15 -36.79 6.97
N GLU A 732 34.80 -37.90 7.34
CA GLU A 732 34.34 -39.25 7.02
C GLU A 732 32.97 -39.55 7.64
N ARG A 733 32.84 -39.39 8.96
CA ARG A 733 31.58 -39.64 9.69
C ARG A 733 30.44 -38.74 9.20
N LEU A 734 30.72 -37.44 9.02
CA LEU A 734 29.74 -36.50 8.47
C LEU A 734 29.36 -36.85 7.03
N GLY A 735 30.33 -37.29 6.22
CA GLY A 735 30.10 -37.76 4.85
C GLY A 735 29.17 -38.97 4.80
N ASN A 736 29.39 -39.95 5.67
CA ASN A 736 28.54 -41.14 5.78
C ASN A 736 27.11 -40.78 6.21
N LEU A 737 26.98 -39.88 7.19
CA LEU A 737 25.67 -39.36 7.60
C LEU A 737 24.95 -38.63 6.45
N LYS A 738 25.64 -37.72 5.74
CA LYS A 738 25.07 -36.99 4.60
C LYS A 738 24.63 -37.93 3.47
N LYS A 739 25.41 -39.00 3.20
CA LYS A 739 25.02 -40.04 2.24
C LYS A 739 23.71 -40.72 2.66
N ALA A 740 23.60 -41.12 3.93
CA ALA A 740 22.38 -41.74 4.46
C ALA A 740 21.17 -40.79 4.44
N MET A 741 21.35 -39.52 4.84
CA MET A 741 20.33 -38.47 4.77
C MET A 741 19.80 -38.29 3.34
N ASN A 742 20.71 -38.19 2.37
CA ASN A 742 20.33 -37.93 0.98
C ASN A 742 19.62 -39.12 0.35
N LYS A 743 20.10 -40.34 0.62
CA LYS A 743 19.59 -41.59 0.05
C LYS A 743 18.27 -42.03 0.67
N TYR A 744 18.16 -42.00 2.00
CA TYR A 744 17.01 -42.56 2.72
C TYR A 744 16.08 -41.51 3.34
N LYS A 745 16.37 -40.21 3.15
CA LYS A 745 15.57 -39.07 3.65
C LYS A 745 15.35 -39.10 5.18
N ILE A 746 16.30 -39.62 5.93
CA ILE A 746 16.26 -39.63 7.40
C ILE A 746 16.41 -38.24 8.00
N LYS A 747 15.85 -38.06 9.21
CA LYS A 747 15.99 -36.86 10.03
C LYS A 747 17.08 -37.10 11.09
N PRO A 748 18.31 -36.59 10.90
CA PRO A 748 19.40 -36.81 11.84
C PRO A 748 19.28 -35.95 13.10
N LEU A 749 19.72 -36.48 14.23
CA LEU A 749 19.94 -35.77 15.48
C LEU A 749 21.39 -36.02 15.93
N LEU A 750 22.18 -34.96 16.12
CA LEU A 750 23.57 -35.11 16.59
C LEU A 750 23.64 -34.85 18.08
N LEU A 751 24.09 -35.83 18.87
CA LEU A 751 24.40 -35.64 20.27
C LEU A 751 25.92 -35.59 20.42
N GLU A 752 26.42 -34.42 20.84
CA GLU A 752 27.84 -34.13 20.99
C GLU A 752 28.19 -33.93 22.47
N TYR A 753 29.45 -34.16 22.82
CA TYR A 753 29.88 -34.25 24.21
C TYR A 753 30.91 -33.18 24.58
N ALA A 754 30.55 -32.29 25.50
CA ALA A 754 31.48 -31.31 26.08
C ALA A 754 31.00 -30.74 27.42
N VAL A 755 31.96 -30.45 28.29
CA VAL A 755 31.73 -29.74 29.56
C VAL A 755 32.26 -28.32 29.51
N ASP A 756 33.41 -28.11 28.87
CA ASP A 756 34.08 -26.81 28.79
C ASP A 756 33.44 -25.85 27.77
N GLU A 757 33.26 -24.58 28.15
CA GLU A 757 32.64 -23.54 27.32
C GLU A 757 33.44 -23.22 26.05
N THR A 758 34.77 -23.34 26.09
CA THR A 758 35.60 -23.10 24.90
C THR A 758 35.39 -24.20 23.87
N GLN A 759 35.31 -25.46 24.32
CA GLN A 759 34.94 -26.60 23.47
C GLN A 759 33.53 -26.43 22.92
N ILE A 760 32.53 -26.09 23.74
CA ILE A 760 31.14 -25.85 23.31
C ILE A 760 31.06 -24.79 22.20
N LYS A 761 31.80 -23.68 22.33
CA LYS A 761 31.86 -22.64 21.28
C LYS A 761 32.49 -23.17 19.99
N GLN A 762 33.52 -24.01 20.07
CA GLN A 762 34.13 -24.64 18.90
C GLN A 762 33.14 -25.59 18.19
N ILE A 763 32.44 -26.43 18.96
CA ILE A 763 31.37 -27.33 18.47
C ILE A 763 30.30 -26.51 17.75
N ARG A 764 29.75 -25.47 18.41
CA ARG A 764 28.70 -24.62 17.83
C ARG A 764 29.16 -23.93 16.54
N LYS A 765 30.40 -23.40 16.51
CA LYS A 765 30.94 -22.74 15.32
C LYS A 765 31.04 -23.69 14.13
N ARG A 766 31.52 -24.92 14.37
CA ARG A 766 31.75 -25.93 13.33
C ARG A 766 30.47 -26.62 12.88
N ILE A 767 29.49 -26.83 13.77
CA ILE A 767 28.20 -27.42 13.39
C ILE A 767 27.26 -26.38 12.78
N LYS A 768 27.40 -25.08 13.09
CA LYS A 768 26.56 -24.03 12.49
C LYS A 768 26.67 -23.95 10.96
N THR A 769 27.81 -24.33 10.38
CA THR A 769 27.98 -24.43 8.93
C THR A 769 27.20 -25.61 8.33
N GLU A 770 26.87 -26.60 9.15
CA GLU A 770 26.08 -27.76 8.78
C GLU A 770 24.61 -27.52 9.13
N ASN A 771 23.70 -27.61 8.15
CA ASN A 771 22.27 -27.41 8.40
C ASN A 771 21.60 -28.63 9.10
N ILE A 772 22.25 -29.19 10.12
CA ILE A 772 21.85 -30.39 10.87
C ILE A 772 21.41 -29.99 12.30
N THR A 773 20.45 -30.72 12.85
CA THR A 773 19.98 -30.59 14.24
C THR A 773 20.98 -31.22 15.21
N TYR A 774 21.32 -30.52 16.29
CA TYR A 774 22.28 -31.01 17.28
C TYR A 774 21.93 -30.59 18.71
N SER A 775 22.45 -31.34 19.68
CA SER A 775 22.46 -31.03 21.11
C SER A 775 23.84 -31.34 21.68
N ILE A 776 24.25 -30.62 22.73
CA ILE A 776 25.55 -30.80 23.38
C ILE A 776 25.29 -31.10 24.86
N SER A 777 25.84 -32.20 25.36
CA SER A 777 25.67 -32.64 26.74
C SER A 777 26.97 -33.11 27.38
N GLU A 778 26.92 -33.42 28.67
CA GLU A 778 27.94 -34.26 29.33
C GLU A 778 27.72 -35.74 28.98
N ILE A 779 28.80 -36.53 28.99
CA ILE A 779 28.77 -37.96 28.61
C ILE A 779 27.84 -38.79 29.51
N SER A 780 27.65 -38.37 30.76
CA SER A 780 26.81 -39.05 31.74
C SER A 780 25.31 -38.89 31.49
N LEU A 781 24.91 -37.84 30.77
CA LEU A 781 23.50 -37.50 30.50
C LEU A 781 22.61 -37.41 31.76
N GLN A 782 23.20 -37.18 32.94
CA GLN A 782 22.48 -37.18 34.23
C GLN A 782 21.93 -35.81 34.62
N LYS A 783 22.45 -34.73 34.02
CA LYS A 783 22.08 -33.35 34.37
C LYS A 783 21.58 -32.58 33.16
N ILE A 784 20.66 -31.66 33.42
CA ILE A 784 20.22 -30.64 32.48
C ILE A 784 21.04 -29.39 32.79
N LYS A 785 21.78 -28.88 31.79
CA LYS A 785 22.47 -27.60 31.92
C LYS A 785 21.45 -26.47 31.74
N ASP A 786 21.51 -25.46 32.62
CA ASP A 786 20.67 -24.26 32.57
C ASP A 786 20.82 -23.45 31.28
#